data_AF-A0A2A3HCA3-F1
#
_entry.id   AF-A0A2A3HCA3-F1
#
_cell.length_a   1.000
_cell.length_b   1.000
_cell.length_c   1.000
_cell.angle_alpha   90.00
_cell.angle_beta   90.00
_cell.angle_gamma   90.00
#
_symmetry.space_group_name_H-M   'P 1'
#
loop_
_entity.id
_entity.type
_entity.pdbx_description
1 polymer ?
#
loop_
_entity_poly.entity_id
_entity_poly.type
_entity_poly.pdbx_seq_one_letter_code
_entity_poly.pdbx_strand_id
1 'polypeptide(L)'
;MTTRWSRRGFLAAGSGTALALGVHTTAGASPLASAGITDTAEAADAFAALRAKWRTLILGEGFSPTAEPFRTRLADLGTTASQWRSTMAPAAGSLWPDLVYADPEPDTDQESYGYSGNMNTSFTRLNTLAQAYCLQGTGLTGDTGLRDDILTGLDHLHSEVYNANQTRYGNWYSWQIGAPQALLDVCVLMYDALPAARIADYLAAVDHFVPDSAVAAYSGTSTGANRVDLCRVLALRGVVGANAAKVTLARDALTPVFPYVTTGDGLYTDGSFVQHTTVPYTGSYGSVLLGGLGMLFALLAGSAWEVTDAGRQIVFDAVEKAWAPFLYNGLVMDGVSGRAVSRGLSASDTRHIQQDDHLRGHPILASIVLLGQGASSTENARWRGLVKGWMQRDYYSPPMDDPALSLTSLARLRGVLDDTTVSPIAEPTGHRLFTSMSRATHRRPGWAASISMADRRITYYETGNGENLHGWHTGSGMLYWWGDTFCNGQYSDAFWPTVDPYRLPGTTASRKVLADAAGGDWGASLPDVNWVGGATDGQRAAIGQYLKGLQSTLLAKKSWFCLDDAIVCLGAGIRCSDGTAVESTVDNRNLGPTGGAALTVDGTAKPTAYPWSQTLTATRWAHLAGHGGYVFPGGATVKALRDSRDGTWSAVNKGGATTVLNRKYLTLYVDHGTDPADATYAYVLMPGASAARTQARADAADWLTVLANTDDQQGVSVPSLGFTGVNFWFGGTVGALTASDPCCVMIGERSDGTAVICVSDPMRMRTGLTLTWNRAVAEVTSKASSVTSATTGSSLTLTFGDLRSLAGVTQKVTVRLG
;
A
#
# COMPACT_ATOMS: atom_id res chain seq x y z
N MET A 1 22.17 -35.66 -17.25
CA MET A 1 23.51 -36.21 -16.99
C MET A 1 24.47 -35.04 -17.15
N THR A 2 25.23 -34.51 -16.18
CA THR A 2 25.80 -35.01 -14.92
C THR A 2 26.18 -33.79 -14.04
N THR A 3 25.69 -33.80 -12.78
CA THR A 3 26.34 -33.40 -11.50
C THR A 3 27.43 -32.31 -11.46
N ARG A 4 27.20 -31.19 -10.74
CA ARG A 4 27.50 -30.91 -9.30
C ARG A 4 28.99 -30.89 -8.94
N TRP A 5 29.49 -29.76 -8.41
CA TRP A 5 30.56 -29.71 -7.41
C TRP A 5 30.21 -28.76 -6.26
N SER A 6 30.51 -29.23 -5.05
CA SER A 6 30.20 -28.65 -3.73
C SER A 6 31.35 -27.81 -3.18
N ARG A 7 31.01 -26.71 -2.51
CA ARG A 7 31.94 -25.86 -1.74
C ARG A 7 32.13 -26.42 -0.33
N ARG A 8 33.31 -26.97 -0.02
CA ARG A 8 33.96 -26.95 1.30
C ARG A 8 35.47 -27.13 1.13
N GLY A 9 36.25 -26.19 1.68
CA GLY A 9 37.66 -26.39 2.04
C GLY A 9 38.69 -25.54 1.30
N PHE A 10 39.03 -24.37 1.86
CA PHE A 10 40.34 -23.68 1.78
C PHE A 10 40.21 -22.32 2.52
N LEU A 11 41.05 -21.85 3.43
CA LEU A 11 42.22 -22.34 4.16
C LEU A 11 42.39 -21.39 5.37
N ALA A 12 42.95 -21.91 6.46
CA ALA A 12 43.44 -21.15 7.60
C ALA A 12 44.94 -20.86 7.47
N ALA A 13 45.38 -19.84 8.22
CA ALA A 13 46.73 -19.59 8.74
C ALA A 13 47.82 -19.02 7.81
N GLY A 14 48.39 -17.90 8.28
CA GLY A 14 49.64 -17.31 7.82
C GLY A 14 50.11 -16.26 8.82
N SER A 15 50.78 -16.72 9.87
CA SER A 15 51.48 -15.91 10.88
C SER A 15 52.85 -15.46 10.35
N GLY A 16 53.33 -14.25 10.68
CA GLY A 16 54.71 -13.85 10.37
C GLY A 16 55.07 -12.42 10.80
N THR A 17 55.78 -12.33 11.91
CA THR A 17 56.30 -11.14 12.63
C THR A 17 57.53 -10.51 11.95
N ALA A 18 57.71 -9.17 12.02
CA ALA A 18 59.01 -8.51 12.12
C ALA A 18 58.91 -7.02 12.53
N LEU A 19 59.90 -6.57 13.30
CA LEU A 19 59.99 -5.34 14.10
C LEU A 19 60.54 -4.08 13.37
N ALA A 20 60.05 -2.93 13.85
CA ALA A 20 60.73 -1.70 14.32
C ALA A 20 61.39 -0.64 13.39
N LEU A 21 61.28 0.61 13.92
CA LEU A 21 61.88 1.93 13.60
C LEU A 21 60.92 2.85 12.84
N GLY A 22 60.40 3.98 13.36
CA GLY A 22 60.78 4.81 14.49
C GLY A 22 61.10 6.22 13.98
N VAL A 23 60.09 7.10 13.83
CA VAL A 23 60.29 8.57 13.77
C VAL A 23 59.08 9.26 14.40
N HIS A 24 59.37 10.09 15.41
CA HIS A 24 58.44 10.95 16.14
C HIS A 24 58.02 12.17 15.31
N THR A 25 56.73 12.48 15.28
CA THR A 25 56.25 13.87 15.24
C THR A 25 54.99 14.02 16.09
N THR A 26 55.04 14.95 17.03
CA THR A 26 54.02 15.30 18.03
C THR A 26 53.01 16.29 17.46
N ALA A 27 51.71 16.01 17.54
CA ALA A 27 50.67 17.04 17.56
C ALA A 27 49.34 16.50 18.15
N GLY A 28 49.04 16.96 19.37
CA GLY A 28 47.74 17.05 20.04
C GLY A 28 46.61 16.07 19.69
N ALA A 29 46.49 15.00 20.47
CA ALA A 29 45.23 14.28 20.65
C ALA A 29 44.57 14.77 21.96
N SER A 30 43.41 15.41 21.84
CA SER A 30 42.47 15.50 22.97
C SER A 30 41.85 14.12 23.16
N PRO A 31 41.70 13.60 24.39
CA PRO A 31 41.01 12.34 24.58
C PRO A 31 39.53 12.56 24.26
N LEU A 32 39.06 11.91 23.19
CA LEU A 32 37.66 11.53 23.06
C LEU A 32 37.36 10.62 24.25
N ALA A 33 36.80 11.19 25.30
CA ALA A 33 36.22 10.44 26.39
C ALA A 33 35.09 9.60 25.79
N SER A 34 35.31 8.30 25.67
CA SER A 34 34.22 7.33 25.66
C SER A 34 33.49 7.52 26.99
N ALA A 35 32.34 8.21 26.95
CA ALA A 35 31.41 8.22 28.07
C ALA A 35 30.81 6.81 28.18
N GLY A 36 31.59 5.91 28.79
CA GLY A 36 31.04 4.71 29.40
C GLY A 36 30.15 5.17 30.54
N ILE A 37 28.88 4.79 30.50
CA ILE A 37 27.93 5.02 31.59
C ILE A 37 28.45 4.22 32.79
N THR A 38 29.12 4.90 33.73
CA THR A 38 29.74 4.29 34.91
C THR A 38 28.96 4.53 36.20
N ASP A 39 27.65 4.79 36.13
CA ASP A 39 26.81 4.78 37.33
C ASP A 39 25.54 3.94 37.13
N THR A 40 25.42 2.86 37.91
CA THR A 40 24.34 1.87 37.81
C THR A 40 22.96 2.45 38.12
N ALA A 41 22.89 3.56 38.88
CA ALA A 41 21.65 4.26 39.19
C ALA A 41 21.13 5.07 37.99
N GLU A 42 22.01 5.82 37.32
CA GLU A 42 21.67 6.61 36.13
C GLU A 42 21.21 5.72 34.97
N ALA A 43 21.82 4.54 34.83
CA ALA A 43 21.39 3.53 33.87
C ALA A 43 20.01 2.94 34.21
N ALA A 44 19.71 2.69 35.49
CA ALA A 44 18.40 2.20 35.93
C ALA A 44 17.28 3.22 35.68
N ASP A 45 17.56 4.50 35.93
CA ASP A 45 16.65 5.61 35.69
C ASP A 45 16.34 5.78 34.18
N ALA A 46 17.33 5.58 33.30
CA ALA A 46 17.14 5.66 31.86
C ALA A 46 16.15 4.60 31.32
N PHE A 47 16.22 3.36 31.79
CA PHE A 47 15.27 2.32 31.38
C PHE A 47 13.87 2.53 31.96
N ALA A 48 13.77 3.06 33.19
CA ALA A 48 12.49 3.45 33.78
C ALA A 48 11.81 4.55 32.95
N ALA A 49 12.55 5.55 32.50
CA ALA A 49 12.05 6.61 31.61
C ALA A 49 11.55 6.04 30.27
N LEU A 50 12.27 5.10 29.66
CA LEU A 50 11.82 4.43 28.43
C LEU A 50 10.56 3.58 28.64
N ARG A 51 10.44 2.85 29.76
CA ARG A 51 9.21 2.13 30.12
C ARG A 51 8.03 3.08 30.29
N ALA A 52 8.21 4.19 31.00
CA ALA A 52 7.18 5.20 31.17
C ALA A 52 6.74 5.80 29.83
N LYS A 53 7.69 6.09 28.94
CA LYS A 53 7.41 6.60 27.60
C LYS A 53 6.68 5.58 26.74
N TRP A 54 7.07 4.31 26.79
CA TRP A 54 6.34 3.25 26.11
C TRP A 54 4.91 3.09 26.63
N ARG A 55 4.73 3.13 27.95
CA ARG A 55 3.41 3.11 28.60
C ARG A 55 2.52 4.23 28.05
N THR A 56 3.03 5.45 27.91
CA THR A 56 2.29 6.57 27.27
C THR A 56 1.97 6.27 25.80
N LEU A 57 2.90 5.69 25.03
CA LEU A 57 2.67 5.39 23.61
C LEU A 57 1.56 4.37 23.36
N ILE A 58 1.39 3.39 24.27
CA ILE A 58 0.40 2.32 24.13
C ILE A 58 -0.92 2.57 24.88
N LEU A 59 -0.93 3.38 25.95
CA LEU A 59 -2.15 3.77 26.67
C LEU A 59 -2.75 5.10 26.16
N GLY A 60 -1.91 5.97 25.61
CA GLY A 60 -2.28 7.30 25.14
C GLY A 60 -2.34 8.33 26.27
N GLU A 61 -2.39 9.60 25.86
CA GLU A 61 -2.51 10.76 26.75
C GLU A 61 -3.29 11.88 26.03
N GLY A 62 -3.59 12.96 26.75
CA GLY A 62 -4.21 14.15 26.15
C GLY A 62 -5.69 14.00 25.80
N PHE A 63 -6.38 13.01 26.38
CA PHE A 63 -7.83 12.85 26.25
C PHE A 63 -8.50 12.72 27.62
N SER A 64 -9.78 13.09 27.70
CA SER A 64 -10.58 12.90 28.92
C SER A 64 -11.30 11.55 28.89
N PRO A 65 -11.18 10.71 29.93
CA PRO A 65 -11.87 9.42 29.98
C PRO A 65 -13.40 9.55 30.12
N THR A 66 -13.90 10.76 30.41
CA THR A 66 -15.34 11.03 30.55
C THR A 66 -15.95 11.73 29.34
N ALA A 67 -15.15 12.10 28.33
CA ALA A 67 -15.61 12.77 27.12
C ALA A 67 -15.81 11.77 25.96
N GLU A 68 -16.78 12.01 25.08
CA GLU A 68 -16.93 11.22 23.85
C GLU A 68 -15.87 11.60 22.79
N PRO A 69 -15.39 10.62 21.98
CA PRO A 69 -15.77 9.20 21.97
C PRO A 69 -15.04 8.31 23.01
N PHE A 70 -14.11 8.87 23.79
CA PHE A 70 -13.24 8.09 24.69
C PHE A 70 -14.00 7.38 25.81
N ARG A 71 -15.03 8.01 26.38
CA ARG A 71 -15.88 7.40 27.41
C ARG A 71 -16.47 6.07 26.94
N THR A 72 -17.07 6.06 25.75
CA THR A 72 -17.63 4.84 25.16
C THR A 72 -16.54 3.82 24.86
N ARG A 73 -15.42 4.24 24.24
CA ARG A 73 -14.29 3.35 23.92
C ARG A 73 -13.69 2.66 25.16
N LEU A 74 -13.57 3.38 26.27
CA LEU A 74 -13.05 2.84 27.53
C LEU A 74 -14.04 1.88 28.19
N ALA A 75 -15.34 2.18 28.13
CA ALA A 75 -16.38 1.28 28.62
C ALA A 75 -16.44 -0.02 27.79
N ASP A 76 -16.28 0.06 26.46
CA ASP A 76 -16.21 -1.09 25.56
C ASP A 76 -14.97 -1.95 25.84
N LEU A 77 -13.82 -1.31 26.09
CA LEU A 77 -12.59 -1.98 26.52
C LEU A 77 -12.82 -2.73 27.83
N GLY A 78 -13.44 -2.08 28.82
CA GLY A 78 -13.79 -2.68 30.10
C GLY A 78 -14.73 -3.88 29.97
N THR A 79 -15.74 -3.77 29.11
CA THR A 79 -16.70 -4.83 28.81
C THR A 79 -16.01 -6.03 28.15
N THR A 80 -15.18 -5.77 27.13
CA THR A 80 -14.40 -6.81 26.42
C THR A 80 -13.45 -7.53 27.38
N ALA A 81 -12.72 -6.77 28.20
CA ALA A 81 -11.80 -7.32 29.18
C ALA A 81 -12.53 -8.16 30.25
N SER A 82 -13.70 -7.71 30.71
CA SER A 82 -14.53 -8.45 31.67
C SER A 82 -15.02 -9.78 31.08
N GLN A 83 -15.47 -9.77 29.81
CA GLN A 83 -15.90 -10.98 29.11
C GLN A 83 -14.74 -11.97 28.98
N TRP A 84 -13.59 -11.54 28.45
CA TRP A 84 -12.44 -12.41 28.30
C TRP A 84 -11.89 -12.91 29.63
N ARG A 85 -11.85 -12.07 30.67
CA ARG A 85 -11.49 -12.51 32.03
C ARG A 85 -12.42 -13.62 32.51
N SER A 86 -13.74 -13.47 32.32
CA SER A 86 -14.74 -14.46 32.78
C SER A 86 -14.65 -15.82 32.08
N THR A 87 -14.13 -15.84 30.85
CA THR A 87 -13.97 -17.06 30.05
C THR A 87 -12.54 -17.60 30.05
N MET A 88 -11.61 -16.95 30.73
CA MET A 88 -10.23 -17.42 30.82
C MET A 88 -10.19 -18.69 31.66
N ALA A 89 -9.71 -19.78 31.07
CA ALA A 89 -9.71 -21.10 31.67
C ALA A 89 -8.40 -21.81 31.31
N PRO A 90 -7.32 -21.56 32.07
CA PRO A 90 -6.03 -22.21 31.86
C PRO A 90 -6.20 -23.74 31.85
N ALA A 91 -5.86 -24.36 30.71
CA ALA A 91 -5.91 -25.81 30.51
C ALA A 91 -4.73 -26.25 29.63
N ALA A 92 -4.43 -27.55 29.61
CA ALA A 92 -3.39 -28.07 28.75
C ALA A 92 -3.68 -27.69 27.28
N GLY A 93 -2.76 -26.96 26.64
CA GLY A 93 -2.91 -26.57 25.23
C GLY A 93 -3.80 -25.37 24.91
N SER A 94 -4.36 -24.67 25.91
CA SER A 94 -5.16 -23.46 25.70
C SER A 94 -5.22 -22.56 26.95
N LEU A 95 -5.21 -21.24 26.77
CA LEU A 95 -5.52 -20.28 27.85
C LEU A 95 -7.00 -19.88 27.84
N TRP A 96 -7.58 -19.79 26.65
CA TRP A 96 -9.01 -19.66 26.43
C TRP A 96 -9.53 -20.85 25.62
N PRO A 97 -10.71 -21.39 25.93
CA PRO A 97 -11.25 -22.57 25.23
C PRO A 97 -11.41 -22.38 23.71
N ASP A 98 -11.60 -21.15 23.23
CA ASP A 98 -11.74 -20.83 21.81
C ASP A 98 -10.40 -20.54 21.11
N LEU A 99 -9.28 -20.54 21.85
CA LEU A 99 -7.92 -20.27 21.35
C LEU A 99 -7.00 -21.45 21.64
N VAL A 100 -7.28 -22.59 21.03
CA VAL A 100 -6.44 -23.79 21.13
C VAL A 100 -5.13 -23.58 20.39
N TYR A 101 -4.02 -23.66 21.10
CA TYR A 101 -2.67 -23.61 20.53
C TYR A 101 -1.95 -24.94 20.58
N ALA A 102 -2.46 -25.95 21.30
CA ALA A 102 -1.96 -27.32 21.19
C ALA A 102 -2.22 -27.85 19.78
N ASP A 103 -1.14 -27.94 19.02
CA ASP A 103 -1.12 -28.53 17.71
C ASP A 103 -0.96 -30.05 17.83
N PRO A 104 -1.86 -30.87 17.25
CA PRO A 104 -1.71 -32.32 17.24
C PRO A 104 -0.46 -32.78 16.48
N GLU A 105 -0.08 -32.05 15.44
CA GLU A 105 1.03 -32.37 14.54
C GLU A 105 1.89 -31.11 14.31
N PRO A 106 2.61 -30.63 15.34
CA PRO A 106 3.31 -29.35 15.29
C PRO A 106 4.43 -29.36 14.24
N ASP A 107 4.20 -28.66 13.14
CA ASP A 107 5.16 -28.46 12.06
C ASP A 107 5.12 -27.02 11.52
N THR A 108 5.56 -26.76 10.28
CA THR A 108 5.52 -25.41 9.68
C THR A 108 4.55 -25.32 8.50
N ASP A 109 3.65 -26.27 8.37
CA ASP A 109 2.69 -26.35 7.28
C ASP A 109 1.44 -25.51 7.62
N GLN A 110 0.55 -25.33 6.64
CA GLN A 110 -0.50 -24.31 6.70
C GLN A 110 -1.56 -24.62 7.77
N GLU A 111 -1.82 -25.89 8.06
CA GLU A 111 -2.67 -26.38 9.13
C GLU A 111 -2.21 -25.88 10.51
N SER A 112 -0.89 -25.82 10.72
CA SER A 112 -0.24 -25.40 11.97
C SER A 112 -0.36 -23.90 12.21
N TYR A 113 -0.71 -23.11 11.17
CA TYR A 113 -0.78 -21.65 11.26
C TYR A 113 -1.92 -21.21 12.20
N GLY A 114 -3.04 -21.93 12.23
CA GLY A 114 -4.15 -21.64 13.13
C GLY A 114 -3.76 -21.72 14.61
N TYR A 115 -3.05 -22.78 15.01
CA TYR A 115 -2.61 -23.00 16.39
C TYR A 115 -1.60 -21.93 16.85
N SER A 116 -0.60 -21.64 16.02
CA SER A 116 0.34 -20.54 16.30
C SER A 116 -0.35 -19.17 16.36
N GLY A 117 -1.39 -18.94 15.54
CA GLY A 117 -2.24 -17.76 15.57
C GLY A 117 -3.05 -17.62 16.86
N ASN A 118 -3.58 -18.72 17.38
CA ASN A 118 -4.32 -18.75 18.65
C ASN A 118 -3.41 -18.47 19.86
N MET A 119 -2.16 -18.95 19.84
CA MET A 119 -1.15 -18.59 20.83
C MET A 119 -0.87 -17.08 20.84
N ASN A 120 -0.63 -16.49 19.67
CA ASN A 120 -0.47 -15.03 19.52
C ASN A 120 -1.72 -14.26 20.02
N THR A 121 -2.92 -14.72 19.64
CA THR A 121 -4.18 -14.10 20.06
C THR A 121 -4.37 -14.15 21.57
N SER A 122 -3.90 -15.21 22.24
CA SER A 122 -3.96 -15.33 23.71
C SER A 122 -3.12 -14.24 24.39
N PHE A 123 -1.91 -13.96 23.91
CA PHE A 123 -1.11 -12.82 24.41
C PHE A 123 -1.78 -11.47 24.12
N THR A 124 -2.44 -11.33 22.96
CA THR A 124 -3.16 -10.11 22.60
C THR A 124 -4.37 -9.86 23.52
N ARG A 125 -5.10 -10.92 23.93
CA ARG A 125 -6.15 -10.80 24.95
C ARG A 125 -5.58 -10.36 26.30
N LEU A 126 -4.47 -10.96 26.76
CA LEU A 126 -3.80 -10.54 28.00
C LEU A 126 -3.35 -9.06 27.94
N ASN A 127 -2.84 -8.59 26.80
CA ASN A 127 -2.51 -7.17 26.60
C ASN A 127 -3.75 -6.27 26.72
N THR A 128 -4.89 -6.69 26.18
CA THR A 128 -6.15 -5.94 26.32
C THR A 128 -6.61 -5.88 27.79
N LEU A 129 -6.51 -6.98 28.52
CA LEU A 129 -6.79 -7.03 29.96
C LEU A 129 -5.85 -6.08 30.74
N ALA A 130 -4.55 -6.08 30.41
CA ALA A 130 -3.57 -5.19 31.02
C ALA A 130 -3.85 -3.70 30.73
N GLN A 131 -4.29 -3.36 29.52
CA GLN A 131 -4.74 -2.00 29.19
C GLN A 131 -5.99 -1.62 30.00
N ALA A 132 -6.97 -2.52 30.12
CA ALA A 132 -8.18 -2.27 30.89
C ALA A 132 -7.89 -2.03 32.38
N TYR A 133 -6.92 -2.76 32.96
CA TYR A 133 -6.41 -2.53 34.31
C TYR A 133 -5.75 -1.15 34.48
N CYS A 134 -5.06 -0.66 33.44
CA CYS A 134 -4.27 0.58 33.52
C CYS A 134 -5.08 1.85 33.25
N LEU A 135 -6.10 1.78 32.39
CA LEU A 135 -6.83 2.96 31.92
C LEU A 135 -8.02 3.28 32.83
N GLN A 136 -8.23 4.57 33.10
CA GLN A 136 -9.40 5.07 33.81
C GLN A 136 -10.67 4.90 32.96
N GLY A 137 -11.82 4.71 33.60
CA GLY A 137 -13.12 4.63 32.91
C GLY A 137 -13.48 3.26 32.34
N THR A 138 -12.64 2.24 32.55
CA THR A 138 -12.89 0.85 32.12
C THR A 138 -13.73 0.05 33.10
N GLY A 139 -13.93 0.56 34.32
CA GLY A 139 -14.53 -0.20 35.43
C GLY A 139 -13.63 -1.29 36.03
N LEU A 140 -12.42 -1.48 35.48
CA LEU A 140 -11.43 -2.48 35.93
C LEU A 140 -10.12 -1.83 36.41
N THR A 141 -10.08 -0.51 36.47
CA THR A 141 -8.85 0.24 36.75
C THR A 141 -8.30 -0.09 38.13
N GLY A 142 -7.09 -0.65 38.19
CA GLY A 142 -6.44 -1.03 39.45
C GLY A 142 -7.05 -2.27 40.14
N ASP A 143 -7.92 -3.04 39.48
CA ASP A 143 -8.48 -4.27 40.04
C ASP A 143 -7.36 -5.32 40.26
N THR A 144 -7.02 -5.60 41.52
CA THR A 144 -5.96 -6.54 41.89
C THR A 144 -6.27 -7.98 41.47
N GLY A 145 -7.54 -8.38 41.41
CA GLY A 145 -7.91 -9.70 40.90
C GLY A 145 -7.63 -9.82 39.41
N LEU A 146 -7.93 -8.77 38.62
CA LEU A 146 -7.60 -8.76 37.19
C LEU A 146 -6.08 -8.82 36.97
N ARG A 147 -5.30 -8.08 37.77
CA ARG A 147 -3.84 -8.16 37.76
C ARG A 147 -3.38 -9.61 37.99
N ASP A 148 -3.90 -10.27 39.02
CA ASP A 148 -3.48 -11.63 39.37
C ASP A 148 -3.88 -12.66 38.29
N ASP A 149 -5.04 -12.47 37.65
CA ASP A 149 -5.48 -13.26 36.50
C ASP A 149 -4.55 -13.08 35.29
N ILE A 150 -4.14 -11.84 34.98
CA ILE A 150 -3.16 -11.56 33.91
C ILE A 150 -1.84 -12.27 34.17
N LEU A 151 -1.31 -12.18 35.40
CA LEU A 151 -0.07 -12.85 35.78
C LEU A 151 -0.17 -14.37 35.67
N THR A 152 -1.31 -14.94 36.08
CA THR A 152 -1.61 -16.37 35.93
C THR A 152 -1.63 -16.79 34.47
N GLY A 153 -2.27 -16.00 33.60
CA GLY A 153 -2.30 -16.27 32.16
C GLY A 153 -0.92 -16.20 31.50
N LEU A 154 -0.08 -15.24 31.89
CA LEU A 154 1.31 -15.17 31.41
C LEU A 154 2.13 -16.38 31.85
N ASP A 155 2.04 -16.77 33.13
CA ASP A 155 2.72 -17.96 33.64
C ASP A 155 2.30 -19.22 32.89
N HIS A 156 0.99 -19.38 32.63
CA HIS A 156 0.43 -20.52 31.89
C HIS A 156 0.95 -20.59 30.46
N LEU A 157 0.88 -19.48 29.71
CA LEU A 157 1.40 -19.44 28.33
C LEU A 157 2.90 -19.70 28.29
N HIS A 158 3.64 -19.15 29.25
CA HIS A 158 5.08 -19.41 29.36
C HIS A 158 5.35 -20.90 29.60
N SER A 159 4.71 -21.51 30.60
CA SER A 159 4.96 -22.93 30.92
C SER A 159 4.55 -23.87 29.79
N GLU A 160 3.46 -23.57 29.08
CA GLU A 160 2.87 -24.48 28.11
C GLU A 160 3.44 -24.35 26.69
N VAL A 161 3.69 -23.13 26.22
CA VAL A 161 3.90 -22.91 24.77
C VAL A 161 4.98 -21.87 24.44
N TYR A 162 5.14 -20.80 25.20
CA TYR A 162 6.08 -19.73 24.87
C TYR A 162 7.24 -19.67 25.87
N ASN A 163 8.14 -20.64 25.77
CA ASN A 163 9.37 -20.74 26.58
C ASN A 163 10.59 -21.14 25.74
N ALA A 164 11.76 -21.04 26.35
CA ALA A 164 13.05 -21.30 25.70
C ALA A 164 13.31 -22.78 25.34
N ASN A 165 12.49 -23.72 25.82
CA ASN A 165 12.63 -25.14 25.49
C ASN A 165 11.72 -25.56 24.31
N GLN A 166 10.87 -24.66 23.82
CA GLN A 166 9.88 -24.98 22.80
C GLN A 166 10.45 -24.80 21.39
N THR A 167 10.20 -25.77 20.51
CA THR A 167 10.43 -25.59 19.07
C THR A 167 9.21 -24.91 18.45
N ARG A 168 9.47 -23.92 17.58
CA ARG A 168 8.43 -23.20 16.87
C ARG A 168 7.67 -24.12 15.89
N TYR A 169 6.36 -23.93 15.81
CA TYR A 169 5.48 -24.48 14.78
C TYR A 169 4.56 -23.41 14.17
N GLY A 170 3.87 -23.73 13.09
CA GLY A 170 3.00 -22.83 12.34
C GLY A 170 3.71 -21.60 11.80
N ASN A 171 3.01 -20.47 11.86
CA ASN A 171 3.46 -19.23 11.25
C ASN A 171 4.56 -18.58 12.09
N TRP A 172 5.74 -18.37 11.49
CA TRP A 172 6.88 -17.73 12.12
C TRP A 172 6.55 -16.38 12.79
N TYR A 173 5.64 -15.62 12.17
CA TYR A 173 5.22 -14.30 12.63
C TYR A 173 4.65 -14.35 14.06
N SER A 174 3.85 -15.37 14.37
CA SER A 174 3.23 -15.50 15.70
C SER A 174 4.26 -15.58 16.81
N TRP A 175 5.40 -16.22 16.55
CA TRP A 175 6.44 -16.45 17.54
C TRP A 175 7.49 -15.34 17.62
N GLN A 176 7.75 -14.67 16.51
CA GLN A 176 8.85 -13.70 16.45
C GLN A 176 8.37 -12.25 16.50
N ILE A 177 7.08 -12.00 16.23
CA ILE A 177 6.50 -10.65 16.18
C ILE A 177 5.26 -10.57 17.07
N GLY A 178 4.19 -11.29 16.75
CA GLY A 178 2.88 -11.11 17.38
C GLY A 178 2.90 -11.33 18.90
N ALA A 179 3.18 -12.56 19.33
CA ALA A 179 3.24 -12.92 20.75
C ALA A 179 4.26 -12.09 21.54
N PRO A 180 5.54 -11.95 21.13
CA PRO A 180 6.50 -11.19 21.91
C PRO A 180 6.18 -9.70 22.00
N GLN A 181 5.58 -9.07 20.98
CA GLN A 181 5.15 -7.67 21.10
C GLN A 181 4.07 -7.51 22.17
N ALA A 182 3.04 -8.37 22.17
CA ALA A 182 1.98 -8.33 23.17
C ALA A 182 2.48 -8.68 24.57
N LEU A 183 3.34 -9.70 24.70
CA LEU A 183 4.00 -10.06 25.97
C LEU A 183 4.79 -8.88 26.55
N LEU A 184 5.63 -8.23 25.74
CA LEU A 184 6.48 -7.13 26.20
C LEU A 184 5.66 -5.88 26.56
N ASP A 185 4.56 -5.61 25.85
CA ASP A 185 3.61 -4.57 26.25
C ASP A 185 3.01 -4.87 27.63
N VAL A 186 2.55 -6.11 27.88
CA VAL A 186 2.05 -6.52 29.21
C VAL A 186 3.13 -6.37 30.28
N CYS A 187 4.38 -6.78 29.99
CA CYS A 187 5.49 -6.62 30.92
C CYS A 187 5.75 -5.16 31.29
N VAL A 188 5.60 -4.21 30.35
CA VAL A 188 5.69 -2.78 30.66
C VAL A 188 4.50 -2.32 31.50
N LEU A 189 3.28 -2.76 31.17
CA LEU A 189 2.07 -2.35 31.87
C LEU A 189 1.97 -2.88 33.30
N MET A 190 2.50 -4.09 33.54
CA MET A 190 2.49 -4.81 34.82
C MET A 190 3.85 -4.81 35.53
N TYR A 191 4.79 -3.96 35.11
CA TYR A 191 6.20 -4.04 35.53
C TYR A 191 6.38 -4.09 37.05
N ASP A 192 5.66 -3.25 37.80
CA ASP A 192 5.77 -3.19 39.27
C ASP A 192 5.11 -4.38 39.98
N ALA A 193 4.24 -5.12 39.29
CA ALA A 193 3.58 -6.33 39.77
C ALA A 193 4.34 -7.62 39.42
N LEU A 194 5.35 -7.53 38.55
CA LEU A 194 6.13 -8.67 38.07
C LEU A 194 7.45 -8.80 38.86
N PRO A 195 7.68 -9.90 39.59
CA PRO A 195 8.99 -10.17 40.19
C PRO A 195 10.07 -10.27 39.12
N ALA A 196 11.29 -9.81 39.45
CA ALA A 196 12.43 -9.81 38.53
C ALA A 196 12.74 -11.19 37.92
N ALA A 197 12.54 -12.28 38.68
CA ALA A 197 12.71 -13.64 38.18
C ALA A 197 11.73 -13.98 37.05
N ARG A 198 10.44 -13.63 37.19
CA ARG A 198 9.44 -13.87 36.13
C ARG A 198 9.75 -13.08 34.87
N ILE A 199 10.16 -11.82 35.03
CA ILE A 199 10.61 -11.00 33.91
C ILE A 199 11.78 -11.70 33.20
N ALA A 200 12.77 -12.18 33.93
CA ALA A 200 13.92 -12.88 33.33
C ALA A 200 13.49 -14.12 32.51
N ASP A 201 12.56 -14.93 33.03
CA ASP A 201 12.05 -16.13 32.33
C ASP A 201 11.31 -15.77 31.03
N TYR A 202 10.44 -14.77 31.07
CA TYR A 202 9.73 -14.30 29.87
C TYR A 202 10.69 -13.72 28.83
N LEU A 203 11.69 -12.95 29.26
CA LEU A 203 12.69 -12.38 28.35
C LEU A 203 13.61 -13.45 27.76
N ALA A 204 13.89 -14.55 28.49
CA ALA A 204 14.60 -15.70 27.96
C ALA A 204 13.81 -16.40 26.84
N ALA A 205 12.48 -16.51 26.97
CA ALA A 205 11.63 -17.00 25.89
C ALA A 205 11.68 -16.07 24.66
N VAL A 206 11.65 -14.75 24.86
CA VAL A 206 11.81 -13.78 23.77
C VAL A 206 13.16 -13.93 23.09
N ASP A 207 14.26 -14.09 23.83
CA ASP A 207 15.60 -14.28 23.24
C ASP A 207 15.72 -15.58 22.45
N HIS A 208 15.02 -16.64 22.87
CA HIS A 208 15.00 -17.91 22.15
C HIS A 208 14.35 -17.78 20.78
N PHE A 209 13.16 -17.16 20.72
CA PHE A 209 12.44 -16.99 19.44
C PHE A 209 12.93 -15.81 18.61
N VAL A 210 13.48 -14.77 19.25
CA VAL A 210 14.02 -13.57 18.61
C VAL A 210 15.47 -13.35 19.07
N PRO A 211 16.38 -14.23 18.66
CA PRO A 211 17.80 -14.06 18.93
C PRO A 211 18.35 -12.86 18.16
N ASP A 212 19.52 -12.37 18.53
CA ASP A 212 20.18 -11.25 17.83
C ASP A 212 20.39 -11.54 16.34
N SER A 213 20.57 -12.83 15.99
CA SER A 213 20.70 -13.30 14.61
C SER A 213 19.45 -13.06 13.76
N ALA A 214 18.27 -12.84 14.35
CA ALA A 214 17.04 -12.51 13.62
C ALA A 214 17.13 -11.17 12.86
N VAL A 215 18.05 -10.29 13.27
CA VAL A 215 18.30 -9.01 12.59
C VAL A 215 19.72 -8.86 12.03
N ALA A 216 20.54 -9.91 12.11
CA ALA A 216 21.93 -9.89 11.62
C ALA A 216 22.03 -9.73 10.09
N ALA A 217 21.05 -10.24 9.33
CA ALA A 217 20.98 -10.08 7.89
C ALA A 217 19.66 -9.42 7.47
N TYR A 218 19.73 -8.42 6.58
CA TYR A 218 18.55 -7.77 6.00
C TYR A 218 18.05 -8.58 4.79
N SER A 219 17.42 -9.72 5.07
CA SER A 219 16.94 -10.66 4.06
C SER A 219 15.84 -11.57 4.62
N GLY A 220 15.17 -12.33 3.74
CA GLY A 220 14.15 -13.30 4.12
C GLY A 220 13.00 -12.65 4.88
N THR A 221 12.75 -13.09 6.11
CA THR A 221 11.69 -12.57 6.97
C THR A 221 12.08 -11.29 7.72
N SER A 222 13.28 -10.75 7.52
CA SER A 222 13.84 -9.60 8.26
C SER A 222 14.12 -8.39 7.36
N THR A 223 13.11 -7.98 6.58
CA THR A 223 13.11 -6.80 5.69
C THR A 223 11.87 -5.93 5.95
N GLY A 224 11.93 -4.64 5.56
CA GLY A 224 10.77 -3.74 5.56
C GLY A 224 10.03 -3.71 6.91
N ALA A 225 8.70 -3.86 6.85
CA ALA A 225 7.85 -3.88 8.05
C ALA A 225 8.25 -4.96 9.06
N ASN A 226 8.61 -6.16 8.59
CA ASN A 226 9.02 -7.25 9.49
C ASN A 226 10.30 -6.90 10.26
N ARG A 227 11.26 -6.22 9.61
CA ARG A 227 12.47 -5.75 10.29
C ARG A 227 12.12 -4.77 11.42
N VAL A 228 11.24 -3.80 11.14
CA VAL A 228 10.80 -2.82 12.13
C VAL A 228 10.10 -3.49 13.32
N ASP A 229 9.25 -4.49 13.06
CA ASP A 229 8.57 -5.27 14.09
C ASP A 229 9.53 -6.08 14.98
N LEU A 230 10.55 -6.72 14.38
CA LEU A 230 11.61 -7.41 15.11
C LEU A 230 12.42 -6.42 15.97
N CYS A 231 12.74 -5.23 15.43
CA CYS A 231 13.40 -4.16 16.19
C CYS A 231 12.54 -3.69 17.37
N ARG A 232 11.21 -3.59 17.21
CA ARG A 232 10.30 -3.28 18.33
C ARG A 232 10.41 -4.32 19.45
N VAL A 233 10.40 -5.61 19.09
CA VAL A 233 10.57 -6.70 20.06
C VAL A 233 11.91 -6.57 20.79
N LEU A 234 13.01 -6.41 20.06
CA LEU A 234 14.35 -6.33 20.64
C LEU A 234 14.53 -5.06 21.51
N ALA A 235 13.98 -3.91 21.09
CA ALA A 235 14.03 -2.68 21.85
C ALA A 235 13.30 -2.83 23.18
N LEU A 236 12.07 -3.35 23.18
CA LEU A 236 11.32 -3.55 24.42
C LEU A 236 11.91 -4.64 25.30
N ARG A 237 12.43 -5.72 24.73
CA ARG A 237 13.18 -6.73 25.49
C ARG A 237 14.38 -6.11 26.20
N GLY A 238 15.04 -5.14 25.57
CA GLY A 238 16.10 -4.33 26.18
C GLY A 238 15.58 -3.40 27.29
N VAL A 239 14.49 -2.69 27.05
CA VAL A 239 13.89 -1.72 28.00
C VAL A 239 13.32 -2.40 29.25
N VAL A 240 12.61 -3.52 29.08
CA VAL A 240 12.06 -4.31 30.18
C VAL A 240 13.18 -5.00 30.97
N GLY A 241 14.18 -5.55 30.28
CA GLY A 241 15.29 -6.28 30.92
C GLY A 241 16.49 -5.43 31.33
N ALA A 242 16.40 -4.09 31.25
CA ALA A 242 17.52 -3.17 31.47
C ALA A 242 18.82 -3.57 30.71
N ASN A 243 18.69 -4.00 29.46
CA ASN A 243 19.79 -4.45 28.62
C ASN A 243 20.09 -3.44 27.50
N ALA A 244 21.13 -2.63 27.72
CA ALA A 244 21.58 -1.59 26.80
C ALA A 244 21.98 -2.14 25.43
N ALA A 245 22.61 -3.33 25.37
CA ALA A 245 23.07 -3.94 24.13
C ALA A 245 21.90 -4.32 23.22
N LYS A 246 20.79 -4.81 23.79
CA LYS A 246 19.56 -5.12 23.03
C LYS A 246 18.89 -3.86 22.46
N VAL A 247 18.86 -2.76 23.22
CA VAL A 247 18.32 -1.48 22.72
C VAL A 247 19.21 -0.92 21.61
N THR A 248 20.53 -0.96 21.78
CA THR A 248 21.52 -0.59 20.75
C THR A 248 21.35 -1.43 19.48
N LEU A 249 21.24 -2.77 19.62
CA LEU A 249 21.02 -3.67 18.49
C LEU A 249 19.73 -3.31 17.75
N ALA A 250 18.63 -3.10 18.47
CA ALA A 250 17.35 -2.75 17.87
C ALA A 250 17.42 -1.43 17.08
N ARG A 251 18.06 -0.40 17.66
CA ARG A 251 18.29 0.90 17.01
C ARG A 251 19.10 0.73 15.72
N ASP A 252 20.24 0.07 15.80
CA ASP A 252 21.17 -0.08 14.67
C ASP A 252 20.59 -0.98 13.57
N ALA A 253 19.77 -1.97 13.95
CA ALA A 253 19.09 -2.85 13.02
C ALA A 253 17.99 -2.16 12.20
N LEU A 254 17.60 -0.91 12.53
CA LEU A 254 16.71 -0.09 11.69
C LEU A 254 17.42 0.54 10.49
N THR A 255 18.73 0.81 10.58
CA THR A 255 19.50 1.51 9.52
C THR A 255 19.28 0.92 8.11
N PRO A 256 19.25 -0.41 7.90
CA PRO A 256 19.01 -0.98 6.56
C PRO A 256 17.59 -0.76 6.00
N VAL A 257 16.63 -0.33 6.81
CA VAL A 257 15.24 -0.05 6.38
C VAL A 257 15.14 1.28 5.63
N PHE A 258 16.00 2.24 5.94
CA PHE A 258 15.87 3.62 5.46
C PHE A 258 16.28 3.85 3.99
N PRO A 259 17.38 3.26 3.47
CA PRO A 259 17.82 3.53 2.12
C PRO A 259 16.78 3.16 1.06
N TYR A 260 16.73 3.96 0.00
CA TYR A 260 15.96 3.56 -1.17
C TYR A 260 16.52 2.27 -1.78
N VAL A 261 15.63 1.39 -2.23
CA VAL A 261 15.96 0.19 -2.99
C VAL A 261 15.67 0.39 -4.48
N THR A 262 16.27 -0.46 -5.30
CA THR A 262 16.03 -0.51 -6.76
C THR A 262 15.38 -1.83 -7.20
N THR A 263 15.29 -2.80 -6.29
CA THR A 263 14.65 -4.11 -6.46
C THR A 263 14.23 -4.67 -5.11
N GLY A 264 13.17 -5.48 -5.05
CA GLY A 264 12.71 -6.14 -3.82
C GLY A 264 12.01 -5.20 -2.85
N ASP A 265 12.07 -5.56 -1.56
CA ASP A 265 11.33 -4.89 -0.48
C ASP A 265 11.92 -3.53 -0.11
N GLY A 266 11.05 -2.54 0.09
CA GLY A 266 11.41 -1.23 0.63
C GLY A 266 10.85 -0.05 -0.15
N LEU A 267 11.35 1.13 0.20
CA LEU A 267 11.01 2.39 -0.44
C LEU A 267 11.84 2.60 -1.72
N TYR A 268 11.22 3.09 -2.78
CA TYR A 268 11.88 3.47 -4.02
C TYR A 268 11.87 5.00 -4.17
N THR A 269 12.80 5.52 -4.97
CA THR A 269 12.98 6.97 -5.19
C THR A 269 11.77 7.63 -5.85
N ASP A 270 10.93 6.88 -6.56
CA ASP A 270 9.70 7.34 -7.18
C ASP A 270 8.50 7.38 -6.21
N GLY A 271 8.69 6.97 -4.95
CA GLY A 271 7.64 6.86 -3.93
C GLY A 271 6.95 5.49 -3.89
N SER A 272 7.41 4.51 -4.69
CA SER A 272 6.90 3.15 -4.58
C SER A 272 7.28 2.52 -3.24
N PHE A 273 6.39 1.71 -2.69
CA PHE A 273 6.69 0.82 -1.57
C PHE A 273 6.29 -0.61 -1.94
N VAL A 274 7.28 -1.50 -1.94
CA VAL A 274 7.10 -2.92 -2.26
C VAL A 274 7.41 -3.75 -1.02
N GLN A 275 6.61 -4.79 -0.81
CA GLN A 275 6.88 -5.84 0.16
C GLN A 275 6.60 -7.20 -0.49
N HIS A 276 7.15 -8.27 0.07
CA HIS A 276 7.06 -9.62 -0.51
C HIS A 276 7.62 -9.67 -1.94
N THR A 277 8.71 -8.92 -2.13
CA THR A 277 9.53 -8.81 -3.33
C THR A 277 8.85 -8.14 -4.53
N THR A 278 7.55 -8.35 -4.75
CA THR A 278 6.85 -8.03 -6.00
C THR A 278 5.49 -7.36 -5.81
N VAL A 279 5.05 -7.15 -4.57
CA VAL A 279 3.69 -6.68 -4.25
C VAL A 279 3.69 -5.20 -3.86
N PRO A 280 2.93 -4.34 -4.56
CA PRO A 280 2.73 -2.94 -4.16
C PRO A 280 1.93 -2.88 -2.86
N TYR A 281 2.54 -2.34 -1.79
CA TYR A 281 2.06 -2.60 -0.43
C TYR A 281 1.97 -1.39 0.51
N THR A 282 1.98 -0.17 -0.03
CA THR A 282 1.95 1.08 0.72
C THR A 282 0.82 1.15 1.76
N GLY A 283 -0.36 0.61 1.43
CA GLY A 283 -1.58 0.73 2.24
C GLY A 283 -1.74 -0.27 3.38
N SER A 284 -0.84 -1.25 3.53
CA SER A 284 -0.92 -2.22 4.63
C SER A 284 0.45 -2.57 5.23
N TYR A 285 1.36 -3.27 4.54
CA TYR A 285 2.73 -3.42 5.08
C TYR A 285 3.44 -2.06 5.22
N GLY A 286 3.17 -1.12 4.31
CA GLY A 286 3.62 0.26 4.46
C GLY A 286 3.02 0.94 5.71
N SER A 287 1.75 0.69 6.04
CA SER A 287 1.14 1.15 7.30
C SER A 287 1.86 0.59 8.53
N VAL A 288 2.19 -0.71 8.53
CA VAL A 288 2.92 -1.37 9.63
C VAL A 288 4.30 -0.74 9.80
N LEU A 289 5.05 -0.57 8.70
CA LEU A 289 6.36 0.06 8.73
C LEU A 289 6.28 1.51 9.27
N LEU A 290 5.34 2.30 8.78
CA LEU A 290 5.17 3.70 9.17
C LEU A 290 4.84 3.84 10.66
N GLY A 291 3.88 3.03 11.15
CA GLY A 291 3.48 3.03 12.56
C GLY A 291 4.60 2.52 13.48
N GLY A 292 5.27 1.44 13.11
CA GLY A 292 6.38 0.86 13.88
C GLY A 292 7.58 1.80 14.00
N LEU A 293 7.97 2.46 12.91
CA LEU A 293 9.03 3.48 12.92
C LEU A 293 8.61 4.69 13.76
N GLY A 294 7.36 5.16 13.63
CA GLY A 294 6.83 6.24 14.46
C GLY A 294 6.93 5.92 15.96
N MET A 295 6.55 4.71 16.35
CA MET A 295 6.64 4.25 17.74
C MET A 295 8.09 4.13 18.24
N LEU A 296 9.01 3.60 17.43
CA LEU A 296 10.42 3.46 17.82
C LEU A 296 11.15 4.80 17.87
N PHE A 297 10.89 5.70 16.91
CA PHE A 297 11.44 7.06 16.95
C PHE A 297 10.90 7.81 18.17
N ALA A 298 9.59 7.73 18.40
CA ALA A 298 8.99 8.33 19.57
C ALA A 298 9.55 7.73 20.86
N LEU A 299 9.69 6.41 21.01
CA LEU A 299 10.27 5.77 22.19
C LEU A 299 11.70 6.26 22.45
N LEU A 300 12.57 6.22 21.46
CA LEU A 300 14.01 6.42 21.65
C LEU A 300 14.43 7.90 21.66
N ALA A 301 13.58 8.83 21.21
CA ALA A 301 13.90 10.26 21.15
C ALA A 301 14.34 10.83 22.51
N GLY A 302 15.44 11.59 22.54
CA GLY A 302 15.99 12.20 23.75
C GLY A 302 16.66 11.22 24.73
N SER A 303 16.77 9.93 24.38
CA SER A 303 17.51 8.94 25.18
C SER A 303 18.93 8.72 24.62
N ALA A 304 19.77 8.00 25.36
CA ALA A 304 21.09 7.56 24.87
C ALA A 304 21.03 6.66 23.62
N TRP A 305 19.84 6.14 23.27
CA TRP A 305 19.61 5.28 22.11
C TRP A 305 18.76 5.94 21.03
N GLU A 306 18.66 7.28 21.01
CA GLU A 306 17.96 7.99 19.93
C GLU A 306 18.45 7.53 18.54
N VAL A 307 17.51 7.36 17.60
CA VAL A 307 17.83 7.08 16.19
C VAL A 307 18.36 8.34 15.54
N THR A 308 19.68 8.45 15.41
CA THR A 308 20.38 9.62 14.84
C THR A 308 20.82 9.44 13.39
N ASP A 309 20.57 8.27 12.80
CA ASP A 309 20.86 7.99 11.38
C ASP A 309 20.14 8.98 10.46
N ALA A 310 20.91 9.70 9.63
CA ALA A 310 20.36 10.68 8.69
C ALA A 310 19.43 10.06 7.65
N GLY A 311 19.53 8.74 7.39
CA GLY A 311 18.62 7.98 6.55
C GLY A 311 17.16 8.08 6.99
N ARG A 312 16.88 8.38 8.28
CA ARG A 312 15.50 8.58 8.78
C ARG A 312 14.73 9.66 8.00
N GLN A 313 15.44 10.63 7.39
CA GLN A 313 14.83 11.64 6.52
C GLN A 313 14.14 11.04 5.29
N ILE A 314 14.61 9.89 4.78
CA ILE A 314 13.94 9.19 3.67
C ILE A 314 12.54 8.72 4.08
N VAL A 315 12.36 8.29 5.33
CA VAL A 315 11.05 7.88 5.87
C VAL A 315 10.14 9.11 6.00
N PHE A 316 10.66 10.23 6.48
CA PHE A 316 9.93 11.50 6.56
C PHE A 316 9.48 12.00 5.19
N ASP A 317 10.40 12.04 4.22
CA ASP A 317 10.12 12.37 2.82
C ASP A 317 9.04 11.45 2.22
N ALA A 318 9.04 10.17 2.60
CA ALA A 318 8.10 9.18 2.09
C ALA A 318 6.66 9.43 2.53
N VAL A 319 6.39 10.17 3.62
CA VAL A 319 5.02 10.58 3.99
C VAL A 319 4.30 11.24 2.81
N GLU A 320 4.97 12.19 2.15
CA GLU A 320 4.38 12.92 1.02
C GLU A 320 4.70 12.31 -0.36
N LYS A 321 5.80 11.55 -0.47
CA LYS A 321 6.19 10.90 -1.73
C LYS A 321 5.50 9.56 -1.97
N ALA A 322 5.24 8.79 -0.90
CA ALA A 322 4.71 7.43 -0.97
C ALA A 322 3.28 7.31 -0.42
N TRP A 323 2.97 7.83 0.77
CA TRP A 323 1.63 7.64 1.38
C TRP A 323 0.58 8.65 0.93
N ALA A 324 0.87 9.95 1.03
CA ALA A 324 -0.10 11.00 0.68
C ALA A 324 -0.73 10.83 -0.72
N PRO A 325 0.00 10.37 -1.77
CA PRO A 325 -0.60 10.12 -3.07
C PRO A 325 -1.67 9.01 -3.10
N PHE A 326 -1.71 8.10 -2.12
CA PHE A 326 -2.73 7.06 -2.03
C PHE A 326 -3.79 7.34 -0.95
N LEU A 327 -3.68 8.44 -0.20
CA LEU A 327 -4.68 8.89 0.76
C LEU A 327 -5.66 9.87 0.11
N TYR A 328 -6.96 9.56 0.19
CA TYR A 328 -8.03 10.36 -0.42
C TYR A 328 -9.20 10.42 0.54
N ASN A 329 -9.61 11.59 1.03
CA ASN A 329 -10.77 11.69 1.94
C ASN A 329 -10.82 10.59 3.04
N GLY A 330 -9.71 10.39 3.76
CA GLY A 330 -9.60 9.41 4.86
C GLY A 330 -9.26 7.98 4.46
N LEU A 331 -9.62 7.54 3.25
CA LEU A 331 -9.27 6.19 2.76
C LEU A 331 -7.83 6.08 2.23
N VAL A 332 -7.31 4.86 2.22
CA VAL A 332 -6.12 4.47 1.44
C VAL A 332 -6.53 3.61 0.25
N MET A 333 -6.11 3.99 -0.96
CA MET A 333 -6.53 3.32 -2.21
C MET A 333 -6.14 1.83 -2.23
N ASP A 334 -7.09 0.96 -2.58
CA ASP A 334 -6.91 -0.50 -2.50
C ASP A 334 -5.83 -1.10 -3.42
N GLY A 335 -5.48 -0.42 -4.50
CA GLY A 335 -4.43 -0.86 -5.42
C GLY A 335 -3.04 -1.06 -4.77
N VAL A 336 -2.83 -0.55 -3.56
CA VAL A 336 -1.59 -0.69 -2.78
C VAL A 336 -1.78 -1.45 -1.45
N SER A 337 -2.87 -2.20 -1.31
CA SER A 337 -3.22 -2.91 -0.07
C SER A 337 -2.97 -4.42 -0.13
N GLY A 338 -2.55 -4.95 -1.28
CA GLY A 338 -2.27 -6.38 -1.48
C GLY A 338 -3.47 -7.26 -1.13
N ARG A 339 -3.23 -8.39 -0.45
CA ARG A 339 -4.29 -9.34 -0.06
C ARG A 339 -5.27 -8.80 0.99
N ALA A 340 -4.92 -7.69 1.66
CA ALA A 340 -5.72 -7.11 2.73
C ALA A 340 -7.09 -6.59 2.27
N VAL A 341 -7.28 -6.36 0.96
CA VAL A 341 -8.58 -5.99 0.37
C VAL A 341 -9.68 -7.02 0.65
N SER A 342 -9.29 -8.28 0.89
CA SER A 342 -10.21 -9.40 1.15
C SER A 342 -10.61 -9.60 2.61
N ARG A 343 -10.09 -8.81 3.55
CA ARG A 343 -10.23 -9.08 4.99
C ARG A 343 -11.64 -8.83 5.52
N GLY A 344 -12.24 -7.70 5.17
CA GLY A 344 -13.64 -7.39 5.44
C GLY A 344 -14.14 -7.80 6.83
N LEU A 345 -15.25 -8.51 6.88
CA LEU A 345 -15.77 -9.11 8.11
C LEU A 345 -15.04 -10.42 8.40
N SER A 346 -14.34 -10.50 9.54
CA SER A 346 -13.75 -11.75 10.04
C SER A 346 -14.81 -12.66 10.65
N ALA A 347 -14.66 -13.98 10.46
CA ALA A 347 -15.51 -14.97 11.14
C ALA A 347 -15.28 -15.01 12.67
N SER A 348 -14.10 -14.60 13.13
CA SER A 348 -13.72 -14.59 14.54
C SER A 348 -13.93 -13.23 15.24
N ASP A 349 -14.28 -12.17 14.51
CA ASP A 349 -14.55 -10.87 15.11
C ASP A 349 -15.99 -10.79 15.62
N THR A 350 -16.15 -10.90 16.94
CA THR A 350 -17.44 -10.81 17.63
C THR A 350 -18.07 -9.42 17.56
N ARG A 351 -17.30 -8.38 17.20
CA ARG A 351 -17.82 -7.02 17.01
C ARG A 351 -18.34 -6.79 15.60
N HIS A 352 -18.13 -7.73 14.68
CA HIS A 352 -18.54 -7.65 13.28
C HIS A 352 -18.09 -6.35 12.58
N ILE A 353 -16.85 -5.94 12.81
CA ILE A 353 -16.28 -4.75 12.18
C ILE A 353 -15.73 -5.14 10.81
N GLN A 354 -16.24 -4.49 9.76
CA GLN A 354 -15.78 -4.74 8.41
C GLN A 354 -14.51 -3.94 8.13
N GLN A 355 -13.39 -4.61 7.85
CA GLN A 355 -12.19 -3.94 7.36
C GLN A 355 -12.34 -3.49 5.90
N ASP A 356 -12.14 -2.21 5.65
CA ASP A 356 -12.18 -1.60 4.32
C ASP A 356 -11.03 -0.61 4.10
N ASP A 357 -11.05 0.11 2.98
CA ASP A 357 -10.05 1.10 2.59
C ASP A 357 -10.01 2.33 3.54
N HIS A 358 -11.12 2.70 4.17
CA HIS A 358 -11.15 3.75 5.20
C HIS A 358 -10.50 3.28 6.49
N LEU A 359 -10.95 2.15 7.03
CA LEU A 359 -10.41 1.58 8.27
C LEU A 359 -8.92 1.21 8.14
N ARG A 360 -8.45 0.86 6.92
CA ARG A 360 -7.02 0.73 6.63
C ARG A 360 -6.28 2.08 6.59
N GLY A 361 -6.95 3.16 6.16
CA GLY A 361 -6.38 4.50 6.06
C GLY A 361 -6.19 5.19 7.42
N HIS A 362 -7.13 5.04 8.36
CA HIS A 362 -7.10 5.80 9.62
C HIS A 362 -5.85 5.55 10.49
N PRO A 363 -5.33 4.32 10.65
CA PRO A 363 -4.06 4.09 11.32
C PRO A 363 -2.86 4.76 10.64
N ILE A 364 -2.88 4.90 9.31
CA ILE A 364 -1.84 5.62 8.56
C ILE A 364 -1.87 7.10 8.93
N LEU A 365 -3.06 7.72 8.96
CA LEU A 365 -3.23 9.12 9.38
C LEU A 365 -2.64 9.33 10.79
N ALA A 366 -2.96 8.45 11.75
CA ALA A 366 -2.43 8.55 13.10
C ALA A 366 -0.90 8.35 13.16
N SER A 367 -0.36 7.44 12.33
CA SER A 367 1.07 7.18 12.22
C SER A 367 1.84 8.37 11.64
N ILE A 368 1.25 9.09 10.68
CA ILE A 368 1.81 10.34 10.13
C ILE A 368 1.93 11.41 11.24
N VAL A 369 0.90 11.55 12.08
CA VAL A 369 0.92 12.50 13.21
C VAL A 369 1.99 12.11 14.23
N LEU A 370 2.14 10.81 14.54
CA LEU A 370 3.17 10.33 15.46
C LEU A 370 4.58 10.57 14.92
N LEU A 371 4.84 10.24 13.65
CA LEU A 371 6.12 10.50 13.01
C LEU A 371 6.48 11.98 12.98
N GLY A 372 5.49 12.85 12.81
CA GLY A 372 5.67 14.31 12.85
C GLY A 372 6.32 14.82 14.12
N GLN A 373 6.22 14.09 15.25
CA GLN A 373 6.87 14.47 16.51
C GLN A 373 8.41 14.42 16.44
N GLY A 374 8.97 13.60 15.54
CA GLY A 374 10.41 13.50 15.30
C GLY A 374 10.90 14.22 14.04
N ALA A 375 9.99 14.81 13.25
CA ALA A 375 10.28 15.54 12.03
C ALA A 375 10.58 17.03 12.30
N SER A 376 10.94 17.79 11.26
CA SER A 376 11.05 19.25 11.40
C SER A 376 9.69 19.88 11.72
N SER A 377 9.70 21.08 12.33
CA SER A 377 8.47 21.81 12.63
C SER A 377 7.63 22.10 11.38
N THR A 378 8.29 22.37 10.24
CA THR A 378 7.65 22.58 8.93
C THR A 378 6.94 21.32 8.43
N GLU A 379 7.62 20.17 8.46
CA GLU A 379 7.02 18.89 8.06
C GLU A 379 5.85 18.52 8.96
N ASN A 380 6.03 18.61 10.28
CA ASN A 380 4.99 18.29 11.25
C ASN A 380 3.74 19.16 11.05
N ALA A 381 3.90 20.49 10.92
CA ALA A 381 2.78 21.39 10.68
C ALA A 381 2.05 21.06 9.37
N ARG A 382 2.79 20.77 8.30
CA ARG A 382 2.23 20.38 7.01
C ARG A 382 1.47 19.05 7.09
N TRP A 383 2.03 18.05 7.74
CA TRP A 383 1.41 16.73 7.87
C TRP A 383 0.16 16.75 8.74
N ARG A 384 0.16 17.51 9.85
CA ARG A 384 -1.05 17.75 10.65
C ARG A 384 -2.15 18.43 9.81
N GLY A 385 -1.79 19.39 8.96
CA GLY A 385 -2.73 20.03 8.04
C GLY A 385 -3.30 19.07 7.00
N LEU A 386 -2.49 18.21 6.40
CA LEU A 386 -2.94 17.17 5.47
C LEU A 386 -3.88 16.18 6.16
N VAL A 387 -3.50 15.68 7.34
CA VAL A 387 -4.32 14.77 8.14
C VAL A 387 -5.66 15.42 8.51
N LYS A 388 -5.67 16.66 8.99
CA LYS A 388 -6.91 17.39 9.28
C LYS A 388 -7.80 17.51 8.05
N GLY A 389 -7.22 17.78 6.89
CA GLY A 389 -7.93 17.84 5.62
C GLY A 389 -8.58 16.49 5.26
N TRP A 390 -7.82 15.39 5.33
CA TRP A 390 -8.35 14.04 5.04
C TRP A 390 -9.50 13.67 5.97
N MET A 391 -9.34 13.89 7.28
CA MET A 391 -10.38 13.57 8.27
C MET A 391 -11.67 14.39 8.06
N GLN A 392 -11.55 15.67 7.70
CA GLN A 392 -12.73 16.53 7.49
C GLN A 392 -13.49 16.20 6.21
N ARG A 393 -12.84 15.57 5.22
CA ARG A 393 -13.49 15.17 3.96
C ARG A 393 -13.95 13.71 3.96
N ASP A 394 -13.59 12.93 4.97
CA ASP A 394 -14.10 11.57 5.14
C ASP A 394 -15.54 11.60 5.66
N TYR A 395 -16.49 11.76 4.74
CA TYR A 395 -17.92 11.80 5.08
C TYR A 395 -18.56 10.40 5.07
N TYR A 396 -17.87 9.38 4.56
CA TYR A 396 -18.40 8.03 4.46
C TYR A 396 -18.11 7.20 5.71
N SER A 397 -16.88 7.26 6.23
CA SER A 397 -16.45 6.53 7.41
C SER A 397 -15.54 7.39 8.29
N PRO A 398 -16.05 8.45 8.95
CA PRO A 398 -15.22 9.37 9.72
C PRO A 398 -14.32 8.67 10.75
N PRO A 399 -13.04 9.05 10.89
CA PRO A 399 -12.12 8.41 11.84
C PRO A 399 -12.55 8.47 13.31
N MET A 400 -13.42 9.41 13.68
CA MET A 400 -13.95 9.53 15.05
C MET A 400 -14.97 8.44 15.38
N ASP A 401 -15.62 7.88 14.35
CA ASP A 401 -16.62 6.82 14.48
C ASP A 401 -16.01 5.43 14.27
N ASP A 402 -14.80 5.35 13.71
CA ASP A 402 -14.08 4.09 13.43
C ASP A 402 -13.90 3.20 14.68
N PRO A 403 -14.59 2.05 14.76
CA PRO A 403 -14.53 1.13 15.90
C PRO A 403 -13.28 0.24 15.97
N ALA A 404 -12.49 0.19 14.90
CA ALA A 404 -11.21 -0.50 14.84
C ALA A 404 -10.03 0.39 15.26
N LEU A 405 -10.19 1.72 15.23
CA LEU A 405 -9.12 2.65 15.58
C LEU A 405 -8.75 2.52 17.06
N SER A 406 -7.46 2.30 17.34
CA SER A 406 -6.97 2.21 18.72
C SER A 406 -7.21 3.52 19.48
N LEU A 407 -7.36 3.44 20.81
CA LEU A 407 -7.57 4.60 21.67
C LEU A 407 -6.50 5.68 21.48
N THR A 408 -5.23 5.26 21.31
CA THR A 408 -4.10 6.18 21.14
C THR A 408 -4.10 6.85 19.78
N SER A 409 -4.45 6.13 18.71
CA SER A 409 -4.62 6.70 17.39
C SER A 409 -5.79 7.67 17.36
N LEU A 410 -6.92 7.30 17.96
CA LEU A 410 -8.09 8.16 18.12
C LEU A 410 -7.75 9.45 18.87
N ALA A 411 -7.01 9.38 19.98
CA ALA A 411 -6.56 10.54 20.73
C ALA A 411 -5.65 11.46 19.91
N ARG A 412 -4.68 10.91 19.18
CA ARG A 412 -3.79 11.68 18.29
C ARG A 412 -4.57 12.41 17.20
N LEU A 413 -5.50 11.71 16.54
CA LEU A 413 -6.34 12.29 15.49
C LEU A 413 -7.29 13.35 16.04
N ARG A 414 -7.93 13.09 17.19
CA ARG A 414 -8.79 14.06 17.85
C ARG A 414 -8.02 15.33 18.23
N GLY A 415 -6.79 15.18 18.74
CA GLY A 415 -5.91 16.30 19.04
C GLY A 415 -5.57 17.17 17.81
N VAL A 416 -5.46 16.59 16.61
CA VAL A 416 -5.29 17.37 15.37
C VAL A 416 -6.58 18.06 14.94
N LEU A 417 -7.72 17.37 15.11
CA LEU A 417 -9.03 17.89 14.73
C LEU A 417 -9.42 19.11 15.58
N ASP A 418 -9.23 19.01 16.90
CA ASP A 418 -9.60 20.03 17.89
C ASP A 418 -8.62 21.22 17.92
N ASP A 419 -7.38 21.04 17.42
CA ASP A 419 -6.37 22.10 17.37
C ASP A 419 -6.72 23.18 16.35
N THR A 420 -7.21 24.33 16.83
CA THR A 420 -7.62 25.47 16.00
C THR A 420 -6.47 26.17 15.30
N THR A 421 -5.22 25.90 15.67
CA THR A 421 -4.02 26.46 15.01
C THR A 421 -3.65 25.68 13.75
N VAL A 422 -4.12 24.43 13.62
CA VAL A 422 -3.93 23.61 12.42
C VAL A 422 -5.02 23.92 11.41
N SER A 423 -4.63 24.45 10.26
CA SER A 423 -5.51 24.63 9.10
C SER A 423 -5.56 23.36 8.25
N PRO A 424 -6.75 22.90 7.81
CA PRO A 424 -6.85 21.75 6.92
C PRO A 424 -6.24 22.07 5.56
N ILE A 425 -5.43 21.14 5.04
CA ILE A 425 -4.82 21.26 3.71
C ILE A 425 -5.64 20.44 2.72
N ALA A 426 -5.94 21.05 1.56
CA ALA A 426 -6.58 20.36 0.44
C ALA A 426 -5.63 19.34 -0.17
N GLU A 427 -6.17 18.25 -0.70
CA GLU A 427 -5.37 17.32 -1.48
C GLU A 427 -4.83 17.99 -2.74
N PRO A 428 -3.52 17.87 -3.03
CA PRO A 428 -2.94 18.53 -4.18
C PRO A 428 -3.44 17.88 -5.47
N THR A 429 -3.81 18.71 -6.44
CA THR A 429 -4.01 18.26 -7.82
C THR A 429 -2.69 17.85 -8.44
N GLY A 430 -2.70 16.79 -9.23
CA GLY A 430 -1.53 16.35 -9.97
C GLY A 430 -1.56 14.88 -10.31
N HIS A 431 -0.52 14.47 -11.02
CA HIS A 431 -0.29 13.10 -11.42
C HIS A 431 0.99 12.56 -10.76
N ARG A 432 0.92 11.33 -10.24
CA ARG A 432 2.09 10.60 -9.76
C ARG A 432 2.15 9.24 -10.43
N LEU A 433 3.28 8.95 -11.04
CA LEU A 433 3.58 7.67 -11.67
C LEU A 433 4.66 6.95 -10.86
N PHE A 434 4.32 5.77 -10.35
CA PHE A 434 5.16 4.92 -9.51
C PHE A 434 5.66 3.75 -10.35
N THR A 435 6.71 3.98 -11.12
CA THR A 435 7.15 3.04 -12.16
C THR A 435 7.69 1.76 -11.56
N SER A 436 8.17 1.80 -10.31
CA SER A 436 8.79 0.67 -9.62
C SER A 436 7.78 -0.27 -8.97
N MET A 437 6.53 0.15 -8.83
CA MET A 437 5.44 -0.72 -8.38
C MET A 437 4.24 -0.76 -9.35
N SER A 438 4.42 -0.29 -10.58
CA SER A 438 3.42 -0.32 -11.65
C SER A 438 2.07 0.25 -11.21
N ARG A 439 2.11 1.43 -10.57
CA ARG A 439 0.94 2.19 -10.11
C ARG A 439 0.96 3.62 -10.64
N ALA A 440 -0.23 4.19 -10.75
CA ALA A 440 -0.38 5.63 -10.94
C ALA A 440 -1.53 6.18 -10.08
N THR A 441 -1.43 7.46 -9.74
CA THR A 441 -2.52 8.23 -9.13
C THR A 441 -2.70 9.52 -9.90
N HIS A 442 -3.95 9.93 -10.04
CA HIS A 442 -4.32 11.14 -10.77
C HIS A 442 -5.39 11.88 -9.99
N ARG A 443 -5.10 13.11 -9.56
CA ARG A 443 -6.02 13.97 -8.82
C ARG A 443 -6.30 15.24 -9.59
N ARG A 444 -7.56 15.59 -9.70
CA ARG A 444 -8.05 16.85 -10.26
C ARG A 444 -9.09 17.45 -9.31
N PRO A 445 -9.47 18.73 -9.47
CA PRO A 445 -10.53 19.29 -8.66
C PRO A 445 -11.79 18.40 -8.73
N GLY A 446 -12.27 17.94 -7.57
CA GLY A 446 -13.50 17.15 -7.46
C GLY A 446 -13.34 15.62 -7.52
N TRP A 447 -12.19 15.07 -7.89
CA TRP A 447 -12.06 13.62 -8.08
C TRP A 447 -10.61 13.11 -8.05
N ALA A 448 -10.46 11.81 -7.80
CA ALA A 448 -9.22 11.08 -7.90
C ALA A 448 -9.39 9.75 -8.63
N ALA A 449 -8.31 9.27 -9.24
CA ALA A 449 -8.23 7.95 -9.83
C ALA A 449 -6.89 7.27 -9.51
N SER A 450 -6.88 5.94 -9.54
CA SER A 450 -5.69 5.12 -9.44
C SER A 450 -5.70 4.01 -10.50
N ILE A 451 -4.53 3.75 -11.09
CA ILE A 451 -4.35 2.70 -12.10
C ILE A 451 -3.42 1.62 -11.52
N SER A 452 -3.89 0.38 -11.57
CA SER A 452 -3.18 -0.81 -11.10
C SER A 452 -2.78 -1.70 -12.27
N MET A 453 -1.47 -1.83 -12.47
CA MET A 453 -0.86 -2.61 -13.56
C MET A 453 0.04 -3.70 -12.99
N ALA A 454 0.54 -4.58 -13.86
CA ALA A 454 1.48 -5.64 -13.54
C ALA A 454 2.44 -5.88 -14.70
N ASP A 455 3.68 -6.27 -14.39
CA ASP A 455 4.73 -6.66 -15.33
C ASP A 455 5.68 -7.69 -14.70
N ARG A 456 6.79 -8.04 -15.34
CA ARG A 456 7.72 -9.03 -14.79
C ARG A 456 8.35 -8.68 -13.44
N ARG A 457 8.20 -7.45 -12.96
CA ARG A 457 8.74 -6.92 -11.70
C ARG A 457 7.66 -6.89 -10.62
N ILE A 458 6.39 -6.79 -11.03
CA ILE A 458 5.24 -6.55 -10.15
C ILE A 458 4.12 -7.53 -10.47
N THR A 459 3.70 -8.26 -9.44
CA THR A 459 2.73 -9.34 -9.58
C THR A 459 1.35 -8.85 -10.05
N TYR A 460 0.57 -9.75 -10.64
CA TYR A 460 -0.84 -9.50 -10.91
C TYR A 460 -1.61 -9.16 -9.64
N TYR A 461 -1.36 -9.90 -8.56
CA TYR A 461 -2.01 -9.80 -7.27
C TYR A 461 -1.27 -10.66 -6.23
N GLU A 462 -1.61 -10.51 -4.96
CA GLU A 462 -1.17 -11.45 -3.92
C GLU A 462 -2.35 -12.22 -3.34
N THR A 463 -2.21 -13.54 -3.29
CA THR A 463 -2.92 -14.46 -2.40
C THR A 463 -1.92 -15.05 -1.40
N GLY A 464 -2.39 -15.44 -0.22
CA GLY A 464 -1.56 -16.04 0.81
C GLY A 464 -2.34 -16.19 2.12
N ASN A 465 -2.05 -17.22 2.91
CA ASN A 465 -2.81 -17.57 4.12
C ASN A 465 -4.33 -17.74 3.89
N GLY A 466 -4.74 -18.08 2.65
CA GLY A 466 -6.16 -18.16 2.28
C GLY A 466 -6.86 -16.80 2.10
N GLU A 467 -6.12 -15.69 2.04
CA GLU A 467 -6.65 -14.35 1.75
C GLU A 467 -6.58 -14.03 0.24
N ASN A 468 -7.55 -13.24 -0.27
CA ASN A 468 -7.63 -12.69 -1.63
C ASN A 468 -7.70 -13.73 -2.76
N LEU A 469 -8.55 -14.75 -2.57
CA LEU A 469 -8.65 -15.93 -3.44
C LEU A 469 -9.01 -15.59 -4.90
N HIS A 470 -9.69 -14.46 -5.14
CA HIS A 470 -10.18 -14.05 -6.47
C HIS A 470 -9.50 -12.78 -7.02
N GLY A 471 -8.33 -12.40 -6.49
CA GLY A 471 -7.67 -11.14 -6.85
C GLY A 471 -6.99 -11.12 -8.24
N TRP A 472 -7.09 -12.18 -9.04
CA TRP A 472 -6.31 -12.45 -10.27
C TRP A 472 -6.16 -11.27 -11.23
N HIS A 473 -7.20 -10.47 -11.39
CA HIS A 473 -7.30 -9.40 -12.39
C HIS A 473 -7.05 -8.00 -11.82
N THR A 474 -6.70 -7.87 -10.53
CA THR A 474 -6.47 -6.57 -9.87
C THR A 474 -5.27 -5.80 -10.46
N GLY A 475 -4.31 -6.49 -11.09
CA GLY A 475 -3.19 -5.92 -11.85
C GLY A 475 -3.38 -5.90 -13.38
N SER A 476 -4.57 -6.23 -13.90
CA SER A 476 -4.86 -6.28 -15.35
C SER A 476 -5.28 -4.92 -15.93
N GLY A 477 -4.73 -3.83 -15.40
CA GLY A 477 -5.08 -2.46 -15.79
C GLY A 477 -6.33 -1.96 -15.11
N MET A 478 -6.53 -2.30 -13.83
CA MET A 478 -7.70 -1.87 -13.08
C MET A 478 -7.65 -0.35 -12.83
N LEU A 479 -8.73 0.35 -13.14
CA LEU A 479 -8.88 1.80 -13.01
C LEU A 479 -9.89 2.11 -11.91
N TYR A 480 -9.37 2.46 -10.73
CA TYR A 480 -10.15 2.93 -9.60
C TYR A 480 -10.41 4.43 -9.74
N TRP A 481 -11.57 4.90 -9.27
CA TRP A 481 -11.88 6.33 -9.20
C TRP A 481 -12.97 6.67 -8.18
N TRP A 482 -12.84 7.87 -7.60
CA TRP A 482 -13.67 8.43 -6.53
C TRP A 482 -13.99 9.90 -6.80
N GLY A 483 -15.07 10.39 -6.21
CA GLY A 483 -15.41 11.81 -6.12
C GLY A 483 -15.09 12.39 -4.76
N ASP A 484 -14.91 13.70 -4.68
CA ASP A 484 -14.59 14.39 -3.43
C ASP A 484 -15.76 14.44 -2.46
N THR A 485 -16.98 14.42 -3.00
CA THR A 485 -18.26 14.57 -2.32
C THR A 485 -19.26 13.47 -2.70
N PHE A 486 -18.84 12.52 -3.55
CA PHE A 486 -19.63 11.37 -3.98
C PHE A 486 -18.76 10.11 -4.11
N CYS A 487 -19.36 8.93 -3.95
CA CYS A 487 -18.68 7.64 -4.11
C CYS A 487 -17.44 7.41 -3.22
N ASN A 488 -17.32 8.05 -2.04
CA ASN A 488 -16.18 7.82 -1.16
C ASN A 488 -16.14 6.37 -0.65
N GLY A 489 -17.30 5.75 -0.39
CA GLY A 489 -17.44 4.34 -0.02
C GLY A 489 -17.45 3.31 -1.16
N GLN A 490 -17.01 3.67 -2.38
CA GLN A 490 -17.17 2.85 -3.58
C GLN A 490 -16.59 1.44 -3.46
N TYR A 491 -15.41 1.32 -2.84
CA TYR A 491 -14.70 0.05 -2.66
C TYR A 491 -14.79 -0.46 -1.21
N SER A 492 -15.38 0.34 -0.32
CA SER A 492 -15.62 0.04 1.09
C SER A 492 -16.90 -0.75 1.31
N ASP A 493 -17.98 -0.42 0.57
CA ASP A 493 -19.32 -0.97 0.79
C ASP A 493 -19.48 -2.40 0.23
N ALA A 494 -18.78 -3.37 0.85
CA ALA A 494 -18.81 -4.79 0.47
C ALA A 494 -18.52 -5.05 -1.02
N PHE A 495 -17.67 -4.22 -1.64
CA PHE A 495 -17.30 -4.34 -3.05
C PHE A 495 -16.59 -5.67 -3.33
N TRP A 496 -15.53 -5.97 -2.58
CA TRP A 496 -14.67 -7.14 -2.81
C TRP A 496 -15.37 -8.51 -2.71
N PRO A 497 -16.27 -8.76 -1.74
CA PRO A 497 -16.97 -10.05 -1.69
C PRO A 497 -18.09 -10.18 -2.73
N THR A 498 -18.58 -9.08 -3.33
CA THR A 498 -19.78 -9.11 -4.21
C THR A 498 -19.51 -8.73 -5.67
N VAL A 499 -18.34 -8.21 -6.02
CA VAL A 499 -17.98 -7.85 -7.41
C VAL A 499 -17.74 -9.11 -8.25
N ASP A 500 -18.08 -9.07 -9.55
CA ASP A 500 -17.60 -10.08 -10.51
C ASP A 500 -16.07 -9.88 -10.70
N PRO A 501 -15.22 -10.81 -10.24
CA PRO A 501 -13.76 -10.65 -10.30
C PRO A 501 -13.23 -10.66 -11.74
N TYR A 502 -14.00 -11.14 -12.71
CA TYR A 502 -13.64 -11.10 -14.14
C TYR A 502 -13.97 -9.76 -14.81
N ARG A 503 -14.71 -8.87 -14.14
CA ARG A 503 -15.11 -7.55 -14.64
C ARG A 503 -14.71 -6.42 -13.69
N LEU A 504 -13.48 -6.43 -13.20
CA LEU A 504 -12.96 -5.30 -12.45
C LEU A 504 -12.87 -4.04 -13.36
N PRO A 505 -13.18 -2.83 -12.85
CA PRO A 505 -13.25 -1.62 -13.66
C PRO A 505 -11.93 -1.33 -14.39
N GLY A 506 -12.00 -1.05 -15.69
CA GLY A 506 -10.84 -0.75 -16.55
C GLY A 506 -10.07 -1.96 -17.09
N THR A 507 -10.29 -3.17 -16.59
CA THR A 507 -9.49 -4.34 -16.99
C THR A 507 -9.83 -4.83 -18.40
N THR A 508 -8.90 -5.55 -19.01
CA THR A 508 -9.19 -6.48 -20.11
C THR A 508 -8.91 -7.89 -19.60
N ALA A 509 -9.87 -8.81 -19.69
CA ALA A 509 -9.73 -10.15 -19.14
C ALA A 509 -10.38 -11.21 -20.05
N SER A 510 -9.78 -12.39 -20.08
CA SER A 510 -10.38 -13.60 -20.63
C SER A 510 -11.43 -14.12 -19.64
N ARG A 511 -12.55 -14.63 -20.13
CA ARG A 511 -13.57 -15.33 -19.32
C ARG A 511 -13.17 -16.78 -19.01
N LYS A 512 -11.91 -17.16 -19.20
CA LYS A 512 -11.37 -18.45 -18.80
C LYS A 512 -11.52 -18.59 -17.30
N VAL A 513 -12.16 -19.67 -16.85
CA VAL A 513 -12.32 -19.94 -15.41
C VAL A 513 -10.95 -20.17 -14.78
N LEU A 514 -10.66 -19.40 -13.74
CA LEU A 514 -9.49 -19.54 -12.89
C LEU A 514 -9.92 -20.18 -11.56
N ALA A 515 -9.06 -21.03 -11.02
CA ALA A 515 -9.23 -21.59 -9.68
C ALA A 515 -8.89 -20.52 -8.62
N ASP A 516 -9.49 -20.65 -7.43
CA ASP A 516 -9.10 -19.90 -6.24
C ASP A 516 -7.58 -19.91 -6.07
N ALA A 517 -7.00 -18.75 -5.78
CA ALA A 517 -5.56 -18.57 -5.63
C ALA A 517 -4.71 -18.97 -6.86
N ALA A 518 -5.30 -19.06 -8.06
CA ALA A 518 -4.56 -19.32 -9.29
C ALA A 518 -3.37 -18.34 -9.45
N GLY A 519 -2.22 -18.88 -9.86
CA GLY A 519 -0.98 -18.10 -9.97
C GLY A 519 -0.02 -18.25 -8.78
N GLY A 520 -0.46 -18.89 -7.69
CA GLY A 520 0.39 -19.21 -6.54
C GLY A 520 0.51 -18.08 -5.53
N ASP A 521 0.86 -18.46 -4.30
CA ASP A 521 0.92 -17.57 -3.14
C ASP A 521 2.07 -16.56 -3.21
N TRP A 522 1.96 -15.50 -2.40
CA TRP A 522 3.01 -14.52 -2.12
C TRP A 522 3.53 -13.79 -3.37
N GLY A 523 2.63 -13.48 -4.30
CA GLY A 523 2.94 -12.72 -5.51
C GLY A 523 3.75 -13.50 -6.56
N ALA A 524 3.73 -14.84 -6.51
CA ALA A 524 4.56 -15.69 -7.37
C ALA A 524 4.33 -15.49 -8.88
N SER A 525 3.10 -15.12 -9.30
CA SER A 525 2.80 -14.93 -10.71
C SER A 525 3.12 -13.52 -11.20
N LEU A 526 4.10 -13.44 -12.09
CA LEU A 526 4.53 -12.23 -12.76
C LEU A 526 4.23 -12.34 -14.27
N PRO A 527 3.57 -11.36 -14.89
CA PRO A 527 3.42 -11.35 -16.34
C PRO A 527 4.78 -11.23 -17.03
N ASP A 528 5.04 -12.10 -18.01
CA ASP A 528 6.26 -12.04 -18.84
C ASP A 528 6.15 -10.93 -19.90
N VAL A 529 6.10 -9.69 -19.42
CA VAL A 529 6.04 -8.45 -20.20
C VAL A 529 6.89 -7.40 -19.50
N ASN A 530 7.17 -6.32 -20.22
CA ASN A 530 8.14 -5.33 -19.79
C ASN A 530 7.65 -3.91 -19.92
N TRP A 531 6.92 -3.66 -21.01
CA TRP A 531 6.41 -2.34 -21.35
C TRP A 531 5.21 -2.06 -20.46
N VAL A 532 5.48 -1.51 -19.28
CA VAL A 532 4.49 -1.01 -18.33
C VAL A 532 5.08 0.22 -17.66
N GLY A 533 4.34 1.32 -17.69
CA GLY A 533 4.83 2.62 -17.25
C GLY A 533 4.23 3.75 -18.08
N GLY A 534 4.94 4.88 -18.16
CA GLY A 534 4.41 6.08 -18.82
C GLY A 534 5.30 7.30 -18.66
N ALA A 535 4.83 8.44 -19.16
CA ALA A 535 5.48 9.74 -19.08
C ALA A 535 4.50 10.78 -18.52
N THR A 536 5.00 11.66 -17.65
CA THR A 536 4.18 12.68 -16.98
C THR A 536 4.95 13.97 -16.73
N ASP A 537 4.26 15.11 -16.90
CA ASP A 537 4.77 16.42 -16.46
C ASP A 537 4.52 16.68 -14.97
N GLY A 538 3.79 15.78 -14.28
CA GLY A 538 3.34 15.91 -12.90
C GLY A 538 1.90 16.41 -12.75
N GLN A 539 1.21 16.74 -13.84
CA GLN A 539 -0.18 17.18 -13.88
C GLN A 539 -1.05 16.31 -14.79
N ARG A 540 -0.53 15.96 -15.97
CA ARG A 540 -1.15 15.05 -16.94
C ARG A 540 -0.19 13.90 -17.24
N ALA A 541 -0.67 12.84 -17.87
CA ALA A 541 0.16 11.70 -18.20
C ALA A 541 -0.31 10.92 -19.42
N ALA A 542 0.64 10.26 -20.07
CA ALA A 542 0.41 9.09 -20.92
C ALA A 542 0.97 7.86 -20.21
N ILE A 543 0.15 6.81 -20.09
CA ILE A 543 0.47 5.57 -19.38
C ILE A 543 0.07 4.41 -20.27
N GLY A 544 0.77 3.29 -20.20
CA GLY A 544 0.26 2.06 -20.77
C GLY A 544 0.79 0.79 -20.11
N GLN A 545 0.09 -0.30 -20.40
CA GLN A 545 0.42 -1.65 -20.01
C GLN A 545 0.36 -2.56 -21.22
N TYR A 546 1.47 -3.23 -21.53
CA TYR A 546 1.43 -4.45 -22.32
C TYR A 546 0.92 -5.57 -21.42
N LEU A 547 -0.38 -5.86 -21.53
CA LEU A 547 -1.05 -6.87 -20.74
C LEU A 547 -0.77 -8.27 -21.32
N LYS A 548 -0.46 -9.20 -20.42
CA LYS A 548 -0.59 -10.64 -20.61
C LYS A 548 -1.55 -11.16 -19.54
N GLY A 549 -2.52 -12.01 -19.89
CA GLY A 549 -3.49 -12.53 -18.92
C GLY A 549 -2.88 -13.59 -17.99
N LEU A 550 -3.29 -13.60 -16.71
CA LEU A 550 -2.90 -14.64 -15.76
C LEU A 550 -3.42 -16.01 -16.24
N GLN A 551 -2.52 -16.98 -16.41
CA GLN A 551 -2.85 -18.33 -16.91
C GLN A 551 -3.70 -18.33 -18.19
N SER A 552 -3.57 -17.30 -19.01
CA SER A 552 -4.35 -17.05 -20.22
C SER A 552 -3.40 -16.74 -21.38
N THR A 553 -3.83 -17.03 -22.59
CA THR A 553 -3.14 -16.64 -23.83
C THR A 553 -3.39 -15.18 -24.21
N LEU A 554 -4.28 -14.48 -23.48
CA LEU A 554 -4.63 -13.09 -23.72
C LEU A 554 -3.40 -12.18 -23.74
N LEU A 555 -3.27 -11.40 -24.81
CA LEU A 555 -2.37 -10.26 -24.92
C LEU A 555 -3.19 -9.02 -25.29
N ALA A 556 -2.81 -7.85 -24.77
CA ALA A 556 -3.41 -6.57 -25.15
C ALA A 556 -2.47 -5.39 -24.90
N LYS A 557 -2.64 -4.32 -25.67
CA LYS A 557 -2.04 -3.01 -25.42
C LYS A 557 -3.09 -2.08 -24.83
N LYS A 558 -2.90 -1.69 -23.58
CA LYS A 558 -3.82 -0.78 -22.87
C LYS A 558 -3.11 0.53 -22.60
N SER A 559 -3.77 1.65 -22.92
CA SER A 559 -3.24 2.99 -22.66
C SER A 559 -4.27 3.86 -21.94
N TRP A 560 -3.77 4.70 -21.03
CA TRP A 560 -4.53 5.72 -20.32
C TRP A 560 -3.86 7.09 -20.51
N PHE A 561 -4.63 8.07 -20.94
CA PHE A 561 -4.20 9.46 -21.04
C PHE A 561 -4.96 10.27 -20.00
N CYS A 562 -4.28 10.60 -18.90
CA CYS A 562 -4.86 11.28 -17.75
C CYS A 562 -4.80 12.80 -17.96
N LEU A 563 -5.97 13.42 -18.10
CA LEU A 563 -6.15 14.84 -18.46
C LEU A 563 -6.79 15.63 -17.32
N ASP A 564 -7.20 16.87 -17.60
CA ASP A 564 -7.66 17.80 -16.57
C ASP A 564 -9.01 17.44 -15.94
N ASP A 565 -9.91 16.81 -16.70
CA ASP A 565 -11.25 16.42 -16.25
C ASP A 565 -11.70 15.05 -16.76
N ALA A 566 -10.79 14.30 -17.38
CA ALA A 566 -11.11 13.03 -18.02
C ALA A 566 -9.88 12.10 -18.09
N ILE A 567 -10.14 10.82 -18.30
CA ILE A 567 -9.12 9.82 -18.66
C ILE A 567 -9.54 9.19 -19.99
N VAL A 568 -8.74 9.35 -21.03
CA VAL A 568 -8.94 8.65 -22.31
C VAL A 568 -8.30 7.27 -22.22
N CYS A 569 -9.07 6.23 -22.52
CA CYS A 569 -8.68 4.84 -22.39
C CYS A 569 -8.70 4.18 -23.77
N LEU A 570 -7.55 3.68 -24.22
CA LEU A 570 -7.40 2.97 -25.48
C LEU A 570 -6.99 1.52 -25.26
N GLY A 571 -7.48 0.63 -26.12
CA GLY A 571 -7.11 -0.78 -26.17
C GLY A 571 -6.92 -1.23 -27.61
N ALA A 572 -5.85 -1.97 -27.89
CA ALA A 572 -5.56 -2.54 -29.21
C ALA A 572 -4.71 -3.81 -29.10
N GLY A 573 -4.53 -4.52 -30.21
CA GLY A 573 -3.78 -5.78 -30.24
C GLY A 573 -4.39 -6.85 -29.33
N ILE A 574 -5.69 -6.73 -29.01
CA ILE A 574 -6.39 -7.64 -28.10
C ILE A 574 -6.56 -8.95 -28.83
N ARG A 575 -5.79 -9.94 -28.39
CA ARG A 575 -5.80 -11.28 -28.98
C ARG A 575 -5.79 -12.37 -27.93
N CYS A 576 -6.49 -13.46 -28.17
CA CYS A 576 -6.57 -14.59 -27.26
C CYS A 576 -6.92 -15.86 -28.04
N SER A 577 -6.57 -17.01 -27.48
CA SER A 577 -6.89 -18.34 -28.00
C SER A 577 -7.24 -19.30 -26.85
N ASP A 578 -7.98 -18.80 -25.86
CA ASP A 578 -8.41 -19.55 -24.68
C ASP A 578 -9.71 -20.35 -24.92
N GLY A 579 -10.39 -20.16 -26.06
CA GLY A 579 -11.68 -20.76 -26.38
C GLY A 579 -12.86 -20.12 -25.65
N THR A 580 -12.68 -18.91 -25.12
CA THR A 580 -13.68 -18.19 -24.31
C THR A 580 -13.71 -16.71 -24.68
N ALA A 581 -14.76 -16.00 -24.25
CA ALA A 581 -14.92 -14.59 -24.53
C ALA A 581 -13.81 -13.76 -23.85
N VAL A 582 -13.40 -12.67 -24.51
CA VAL A 582 -12.54 -11.64 -23.92
C VAL A 582 -13.35 -10.37 -23.74
N GLU A 583 -13.27 -9.76 -22.57
CA GLU A 583 -14.02 -8.54 -22.23
C GLU A 583 -13.09 -7.43 -21.80
N SER A 584 -13.42 -6.19 -22.19
CA SER A 584 -12.85 -4.98 -21.59
C SER A 584 -13.91 -4.26 -20.78
N THR A 585 -13.71 -4.17 -19.47
CA THR A 585 -14.65 -3.52 -18.57
C THR A 585 -14.44 -2.02 -18.63
N VAL A 586 -15.39 -1.28 -19.20
CA VAL A 586 -15.40 0.19 -19.17
C VAL A 586 -15.57 0.65 -17.73
N ASP A 587 -16.54 0.08 -17.02
CA ASP A 587 -16.71 0.27 -15.58
C ASP A 587 -17.57 -0.84 -14.95
N ASN A 588 -17.43 -1.05 -13.65
CA ASN A 588 -18.26 -1.95 -12.84
C ASN A 588 -18.50 -1.31 -11.48
N ARG A 589 -19.55 -0.49 -11.39
CA ARG A 589 -19.84 0.34 -10.22
C ARG A 589 -20.80 -0.37 -9.28
N ASN A 590 -20.37 -0.56 -8.04
CA ASN A 590 -21.23 -0.88 -6.91
C ASN A 590 -22.18 0.30 -6.65
N LEU A 591 -23.49 0.04 -6.62
CA LEU A 591 -24.57 1.00 -6.42
C LEU A 591 -25.21 0.85 -5.02
N GLY A 592 -24.53 0.14 -4.12
CA GLY A 592 -25.01 -0.16 -2.78
C GLY A 592 -26.10 -1.25 -2.76
N PRO A 593 -26.75 -1.47 -1.60
CA PRO A 593 -27.77 -2.49 -1.44
C PRO A 593 -29.09 -2.17 -2.18
N THR A 594 -29.36 -0.90 -2.49
CA THR A 594 -30.64 -0.45 -3.08
C THR A 594 -30.60 -0.25 -4.60
N GLY A 595 -29.48 0.24 -5.18
CA GLY A 595 -29.28 0.26 -6.64
C GLY A 595 -30.11 1.27 -7.46
N GLY A 596 -30.39 2.47 -6.95
CA GLY A 596 -31.30 3.42 -7.63
C GLY A 596 -30.69 4.31 -8.71
N ALA A 597 -29.37 4.35 -8.88
CA ALA A 597 -28.70 5.33 -9.72
C ALA A 597 -29.09 5.18 -11.20
N ALA A 598 -29.67 6.22 -11.80
CA ALA A 598 -30.13 6.22 -13.19
C ALA A 598 -28.95 6.11 -14.18
N LEU A 599 -29.13 5.27 -15.20
CA LEU A 599 -28.24 5.22 -16.36
C LEU A 599 -28.93 5.92 -17.53
N THR A 600 -28.29 6.93 -18.09
CA THR A 600 -28.72 7.59 -19.34
C THR A 600 -27.73 7.25 -20.43
N VAL A 601 -28.22 6.82 -21.59
CA VAL A 601 -27.40 6.52 -22.77
C VAL A 601 -27.95 7.31 -23.94
N ASP A 602 -27.11 8.15 -24.55
CA ASP A 602 -27.48 9.02 -25.68
C ASP A 602 -28.81 9.78 -25.44
N GLY A 603 -28.93 10.38 -24.25
CA GLY A 603 -30.12 11.15 -23.83
C GLY A 603 -31.31 10.31 -23.38
N THR A 604 -31.25 8.98 -23.51
CA THR A 604 -32.34 8.07 -23.15
C THR A 604 -32.07 7.36 -21.82
N ALA A 605 -32.97 7.52 -20.86
CA ALA A 605 -32.92 6.78 -19.60
C ALA A 605 -33.10 5.27 -19.84
N LYS A 606 -32.32 4.45 -19.14
CA LYS A 606 -32.38 3.00 -19.18
C LYS A 606 -33.10 2.43 -17.96
N PRO A 607 -33.69 1.22 -18.05
CA PRO A 607 -34.34 0.57 -16.93
C PRO A 607 -33.45 0.49 -15.68
N THR A 608 -34.08 0.62 -14.52
CA THR A 608 -33.46 0.46 -13.20
C THR A 608 -33.77 -0.91 -12.57
N ALA A 609 -34.44 -1.78 -13.31
CA ALA A 609 -34.77 -3.14 -12.85
C ALA A 609 -33.52 -4.03 -12.74
N TYR A 610 -33.63 -5.03 -11.86
CA TYR A 610 -32.60 -6.05 -11.62
C TYR A 610 -33.22 -7.45 -11.85
N PRO A 611 -32.69 -8.27 -12.78
CA PRO A 611 -31.64 -7.94 -13.73
C PRO A 611 -32.16 -7.07 -14.89
N TRP A 612 -31.25 -6.32 -15.50
CA TRP A 612 -31.46 -5.71 -16.81
C TRP A 612 -30.16 -5.81 -17.60
N SER A 613 -30.24 -6.14 -18.88
CA SER A 613 -29.09 -6.07 -19.77
C SER A 613 -29.48 -5.56 -21.15
N GLN A 614 -28.54 -4.90 -21.82
CA GLN A 614 -28.71 -4.42 -23.19
C GLN A 614 -27.37 -4.34 -23.91
N THR A 615 -27.34 -4.79 -25.17
CA THR A 615 -26.27 -4.41 -26.12
C THR A 615 -26.63 -3.06 -26.72
N LEU A 616 -25.82 -2.05 -26.44
CA LEU A 616 -25.99 -0.67 -26.89
C LEU A 616 -25.09 -0.45 -28.11
N THR A 617 -25.66 -0.28 -29.29
CA THR A 617 -24.93 -0.12 -30.55
C THR A 617 -24.79 1.35 -30.93
N ALA A 618 -23.69 1.72 -31.59
CA ALA A 618 -23.40 3.11 -32.00
C ALA A 618 -23.52 4.12 -30.84
N THR A 619 -23.23 3.66 -29.62
CA THR A 619 -23.34 4.45 -28.39
C THR A 619 -22.33 5.57 -28.43
N ARG A 620 -22.75 6.82 -28.27
CA ARG A 620 -21.81 7.97 -28.21
C ARG A 620 -21.43 8.31 -26.79
N TRP A 621 -22.38 8.21 -25.86
CA TRP A 621 -22.09 8.42 -24.44
C TRP A 621 -23.09 7.72 -23.52
N ALA A 622 -22.63 7.48 -22.29
CA ALA A 622 -23.42 7.01 -21.18
C ALA A 622 -23.12 7.85 -19.93
N HIS A 623 -24.09 8.00 -19.03
CA HIS A 623 -23.92 8.70 -17.76
C HIS A 623 -24.64 7.94 -16.65
N LEU A 624 -23.91 7.71 -15.55
CA LEU A 624 -24.44 7.15 -14.32
C LEU A 624 -24.64 8.27 -13.29
N ALA A 625 -25.88 8.46 -12.84
CA ALA A 625 -26.21 9.50 -11.87
C ALA A 625 -25.45 9.32 -10.54
N GLY A 626 -24.95 10.43 -9.98
CA GLY A 626 -24.15 10.44 -8.75
C GLY A 626 -22.74 9.88 -8.90
N HIS A 627 -22.29 9.62 -10.13
CA HIS A 627 -21.05 8.92 -10.43
C HIS A 627 -20.23 9.66 -11.48
N GLY A 628 -20.63 9.61 -12.76
CA GLY A 628 -19.84 10.20 -13.84
C GLY A 628 -20.31 9.80 -15.23
N GLY A 629 -19.59 10.31 -16.21
CA GLY A 629 -19.86 10.11 -17.63
C GLY A 629 -18.83 9.24 -18.33
N TYR A 630 -19.28 8.62 -19.42
CA TYR A 630 -18.48 7.82 -20.34
C TYR A 630 -18.76 8.31 -21.76
N VAL A 631 -17.72 8.62 -22.53
CA VAL A 631 -17.85 8.99 -23.96
C VAL A 631 -17.13 7.95 -24.80
N PHE A 632 -17.71 7.60 -25.95
CA PHE A 632 -17.18 6.60 -26.88
C PHE A 632 -16.84 7.30 -28.21
N PRO A 633 -15.58 7.71 -28.43
CA PRO A 633 -15.17 8.42 -29.63
C PRO A 633 -15.49 7.61 -30.89
N GLY A 634 -16.17 8.22 -31.86
CA GLY A 634 -16.61 7.54 -33.10
C GLY A 634 -17.81 6.59 -32.94
N GLY A 635 -18.35 6.44 -31.72
CA GLY A 635 -19.41 5.49 -31.40
C GLY A 635 -18.88 4.08 -31.13
N ALA A 636 -19.50 3.36 -30.19
CA ALA A 636 -19.10 1.99 -29.84
C ALA A 636 -20.30 1.05 -29.60
N THR A 637 -20.05 -0.26 -29.74
CA THR A 637 -20.95 -1.29 -29.24
C THR A 637 -20.53 -1.66 -27.82
N VAL A 638 -21.39 -1.37 -26.84
CA VAL A 638 -21.12 -1.54 -25.41
C VAL A 638 -22.25 -2.36 -24.80
N LYS A 639 -21.93 -3.36 -23.99
CA LYS A 639 -22.91 -4.09 -23.19
C LYS A 639 -23.08 -3.39 -21.85
N ALA A 640 -24.34 -3.19 -21.46
CA ALA A 640 -24.72 -2.70 -20.14
C ALA A 640 -25.46 -3.79 -19.38
N LEU A 641 -25.12 -3.95 -18.10
CA LEU A 641 -25.72 -4.93 -17.19
C LEU A 641 -26.01 -4.27 -15.84
N ARG A 642 -27.25 -4.40 -15.38
CA ARG A 642 -27.64 -4.27 -13.99
C ARG A 642 -27.91 -5.65 -13.42
N ASP A 643 -27.17 -6.01 -12.40
CA ASP A 643 -27.35 -7.26 -11.68
C ASP A 643 -27.25 -7.05 -10.16
N SER A 644 -27.77 -8.04 -9.45
CA SER A 644 -27.78 -8.13 -8.00
C SER A 644 -26.85 -9.27 -7.64
N ARG A 645 -25.79 -8.98 -6.90
CA ARG A 645 -24.75 -9.95 -6.58
C ARG A 645 -24.74 -10.25 -5.09
N ASP A 646 -24.89 -11.52 -4.77
CA ASP A 646 -24.68 -12.06 -3.43
C ASP A 646 -23.22 -12.49 -3.29
N GLY A 647 -22.65 -12.30 -2.10
CA GLY A 647 -21.28 -12.68 -1.82
C GLY A 647 -21.01 -12.74 -0.32
N THR A 648 -19.96 -13.47 0.05
CA THR A 648 -19.51 -13.60 1.44
C THR A 648 -18.03 -13.25 1.52
N TRP A 649 -17.59 -12.73 2.66
CA TRP A 649 -16.15 -12.53 2.89
C TRP A 649 -15.41 -13.87 2.92
N SER A 650 -16.07 -14.95 3.37
CA SER A 650 -15.54 -16.32 3.34
C SER A 650 -15.18 -16.82 1.92
N ALA A 651 -15.84 -16.30 0.88
CA ALA A 651 -15.58 -16.70 -0.51
C ALA A 651 -14.29 -16.08 -1.07
N VAL A 652 -13.85 -14.94 -0.54
CA VAL A 652 -12.61 -14.27 -0.96
C VAL A 652 -11.48 -14.39 0.07
N ASN A 653 -11.80 -14.86 1.28
CA ASN A 653 -10.87 -15.03 2.38
C ASN A 653 -11.34 -16.19 3.28
N LYS A 654 -10.52 -17.23 3.48
CA LYS A 654 -10.89 -18.40 4.29
C LYS A 654 -11.22 -18.07 5.76
N GLY A 655 -10.68 -16.98 6.30
CA GLY A 655 -11.00 -16.48 7.64
C GLY A 655 -12.18 -15.50 7.69
N GLY A 656 -12.80 -15.19 6.54
CA GLY A 656 -13.90 -14.25 6.43
C GLY A 656 -15.24 -14.83 6.89
N ALA A 657 -16.16 -13.96 7.28
CA ALA A 657 -17.50 -14.31 7.71
C ALA A 657 -18.34 -14.91 6.56
N THR A 658 -19.23 -15.84 6.89
CA THR A 658 -20.14 -16.52 5.97
C THR A 658 -21.45 -15.76 5.74
N THR A 659 -21.63 -14.60 6.38
CA THR A 659 -22.80 -13.73 6.19
C THR A 659 -22.91 -13.32 4.73
N VAL A 660 -24.06 -13.62 4.12
CA VAL A 660 -24.35 -13.23 2.74
C VAL A 660 -24.67 -11.74 2.69
N LEU A 661 -23.91 -11.03 1.87
CA LEU A 661 -24.07 -9.61 1.56
C LEU A 661 -24.57 -9.47 0.13
N ASN A 662 -25.50 -8.55 -0.10
CA ASN A 662 -26.04 -8.27 -1.42
C ASN A 662 -25.69 -6.86 -1.86
N ARG A 663 -25.16 -6.69 -3.07
CA ARG A 663 -24.93 -5.38 -3.69
C ARG A 663 -25.45 -5.34 -5.12
N LYS A 664 -25.95 -4.17 -5.51
CA LYS A 664 -26.43 -3.91 -6.87
C LYS A 664 -25.30 -3.30 -7.68
N TYR A 665 -25.14 -3.73 -8.92
CA TYR A 665 -24.09 -3.22 -9.80
C TYR A 665 -24.67 -2.61 -11.07
N LEU A 666 -23.93 -1.67 -11.64
CA LEU A 666 -23.99 -1.36 -13.06
C LEU A 666 -22.62 -1.65 -13.69
N THR A 667 -22.62 -2.52 -14.70
CA THR A 667 -21.43 -2.88 -15.46
C THR A 667 -21.58 -2.41 -16.90
N LEU A 668 -20.59 -1.68 -17.42
CA LEU A 668 -20.43 -1.32 -18.82
C LEU A 668 -19.17 -2.03 -19.35
N TYR A 669 -19.27 -2.74 -20.47
CA TYR A 669 -18.14 -3.49 -21.00
C TYR A 669 -18.23 -3.69 -22.51
N VAL A 670 -17.07 -3.84 -23.15
CA VAL A 670 -16.93 -4.24 -24.54
C VAL A 670 -16.67 -5.74 -24.57
N ASP A 671 -17.44 -6.46 -25.37
CA ASP A 671 -17.28 -7.89 -25.61
C ASP A 671 -16.54 -8.08 -26.94
N HIS A 672 -15.33 -8.61 -26.89
CA HIS A 672 -14.47 -8.82 -28.05
C HIS A 672 -14.73 -10.17 -28.74
N GLY A 673 -15.71 -10.93 -28.25
CA GLY A 673 -16.03 -12.28 -28.72
C GLY A 673 -15.02 -13.33 -28.23
N THR A 674 -15.21 -14.54 -28.72
CA THR A 674 -14.30 -15.68 -28.48
C THR A 674 -13.08 -15.58 -29.37
N ASP A 675 -11.90 -15.78 -28.79
CA ASP A 675 -10.61 -15.81 -29.48
C ASP A 675 -10.39 -14.63 -30.45
N PRO A 676 -10.46 -13.37 -29.97
CA PRO A 676 -10.17 -12.22 -30.81
C PRO A 676 -8.75 -12.30 -31.36
N ALA A 677 -8.52 -11.73 -32.55
CA ALA A 677 -7.21 -11.72 -33.20
C ALA A 677 -6.50 -10.36 -33.14
N ASP A 678 -7.26 -9.26 -33.20
CA ASP A 678 -6.75 -7.89 -33.16
C ASP A 678 -7.89 -6.92 -32.76
N ALA A 679 -8.59 -7.24 -31.67
CA ALA A 679 -9.70 -6.40 -31.21
C ALA A 679 -9.21 -5.11 -30.56
N THR A 680 -10.08 -4.09 -30.52
CA THR A 680 -9.77 -2.76 -30.00
C THR A 680 -10.93 -2.19 -29.17
N TYR A 681 -10.64 -1.19 -28.35
CA TYR A 681 -11.65 -0.33 -27.73
C TYR A 681 -11.13 1.10 -27.57
N ALA A 682 -12.06 2.07 -27.47
CA ALA A 682 -11.76 3.44 -27.08
C ALA A 682 -12.92 4.01 -26.25
N TYR A 683 -12.61 4.61 -25.11
CA TYR A 683 -13.60 5.36 -24.30
C TYR A 683 -12.93 6.47 -23.49
N VAL A 684 -13.73 7.40 -22.98
CA VAL A 684 -13.30 8.49 -22.12
C VAL A 684 -14.11 8.42 -20.83
N LEU A 685 -13.42 8.28 -19.70
CA LEU A 685 -14.02 8.38 -18.36
C LEU A 685 -14.03 9.84 -17.90
N MET A 686 -15.15 10.31 -17.37
CA MET A 686 -15.33 11.66 -16.81
C MET A 686 -15.96 11.61 -15.41
N PRO A 687 -15.16 11.42 -14.34
CA PRO A 687 -15.68 11.33 -12.98
C PRO A 687 -16.39 12.62 -12.57
N GLY A 688 -17.56 12.51 -11.96
CA GLY A 688 -18.35 13.65 -11.48
C GLY A 688 -18.98 14.52 -12.59
N ALA A 689 -18.80 14.19 -13.87
CA ALA A 689 -19.48 14.91 -14.94
C ALA A 689 -20.99 14.67 -14.90
N SER A 690 -21.78 15.73 -15.06
CA SER A 690 -23.23 15.63 -15.25
C SER A 690 -23.56 15.09 -16.64
N ALA A 691 -24.77 14.55 -16.83
CA ALA A 691 -25.25 14.08 -18.14
C ALA A 691 -25.08 15.15 -19.24
N ALA A 692 -25.37 16.42 -18.94
CA ALA A 692 -25.19 17.53 -19.87
C ALA A 692 -23.71 17.76 -20.25
N ARG A 693 -22.79 17.69 -19.27
CA ARG A 693 -21.34 17.79 -19.55
C ARG A 693 -20.83 16.59 -20.34
N THR A 694 -21.33 15.39 -20.05
CA THR A 694 -20.97 14.17 -20.79
C THR A 694 -21.45 14.26 -22.24
N GLN A 695 -22.69 14.68 -22.46
CA GLN A 695 -23.23 14.90 -23.80
C GLN A 695 -22.43 15.98 -24.55
N ALA A 696 -22.18 17.13 -23.93
CA ALA A 696 -21.39 18.20 -24.54
C ALA A 696 -19.98 17.72 -24.94
N ARG A 697 -19.34 16.86 -24.13
CA ARG A 697 -18.05 16.24 -24.48
C ARG A 697 -18.18 15.28 -25.67
N ALA A 698 -19.27 14.51 -25.75
CA ALA A 698 -19.52 13.61 -26.88
C ALA A 698 -19.84 14.36 -28.19
N ASP A 699 -20.44 15.54 -28.10
CA ASP A 699 -20.76 16.41 -29.24
C ASP A 699 -19.56 17.23 -29.73
N ALA A 700 -18.55 17.44 -28.88
CA ALA A 700 -17.30 18.12 -29.23
C ALA A 700 -16.33 17.19 -29.99
N ALA A 701 -16.69 16.80 -31.22
CA ALA A 701 -15.91 15.85 -32.03
C ALA A 701 -14.43 16.25 -32.23
N ASP A 702 -14.13 17.55 -32.28
CA ASP A 702 -12.77 18.08 -32.48
C ASP A 702 -11.96 18.23 -31.19
N TRP A 703 -12.55 17.94 -30.02
CA TRP A 703 -11.84 18.04 -28.74
C TRP A 703 -10.73 16.99 -28.58
N LEU A 704 -10.97 15.78 -29.10
CA LEU A 704 -10.04 14.64 -29.00
C LEU A 704 -9.82 14.04 -30.39
N THR A 705 -8.56 13.97 -30.78
CA THR A 705 -8.13 13.18 -31.93
C THR A 705 -7.41 11.93 -31.44
N VAL A 706 -7.94 10.74 -31.75
CA VAL A 706 -7.20 9.48 -31.59
C VAL A 706 -6.21 9.37 -32.76
N LEU A 707 -4.93 9.57 -32.47
CA LEU A 707 -3.86 9.59 -33.48
C LEU A 707 -3.49 8.19 -33.95
N ALA A 708 -3.54 7.22 -33.04
CA ALA A 708 -3.32 5.80 -33.32
C ALA A 708 -3.99 4.96 -32.23
N ASN A 709 -4.52 3.79 -32.61
CA ASN A 709 -4.95 2.77 -31.68
C ASN A 709 -4.72 1.37 -32.28
N THR A 710 -3.44 0.98 -32.35
CA THR A 710 -2.97 -0.26 -32.97
C THR A 710 -2.10 -1.05 -31.97
N ASP A 711 -1.74 -2.29 -32.33
CA ASP A 711 -0.80 -3.11 -31.55
C ASP A 711 0.62 -2.49 -31.47
N ASP A 712 0.96 -1.61 -32.41
CA ASP A 712 2.27 -0.97 -32.50
C ASP A 712 2.34 0.38 -31.80
N GLN A 713 1.27 1.18 -31.87
CA GLN A 713 1.19 2.48 -31.20
C GLN A 713 -0.22 2.86 -30.73
N GLN A 714 -0.29 3.58 -29.62
CA GLN A 714 -1.52 4.21 -29.14
C GLN A 714 -1.25 5.67 -28.80
N GLY A 715 -2.06 6.59 -29.31
CA GLY A 715 -1.83 8.00 -29.07
C GLY A 715 -3.05 8.88 -29.27
N VAL A 716 -3.06 10.02 -28.58
CA VAL A 716 -4.14 11.01 -28.63
C VAL A 716 -3.58 12.43 -28.67
N SER A 717 -4.35 13.34 -29.26
CA SER A 717 -4.14 14.77 -29.19
C SER A 717 -5.40 15.45 -28.65
N VAL A 718 -5.22 16.41 -27.74
CA VAL A 718 -6.28 17.28 -27.21
C VAL A 718 -5.82 18.73 -27.39
N PRO A 719 -6.12 19.34 -28.55
CA PRO A 719 -5.58 20.65 -28.93
C PRO A 719 -5.89 21.75 -27.93
N SER A 720 -7.11 21.74 -27.34
CA SER A 720 -7.51 22.72 -26.33
C SER A 720 -6.65 22.71 -25.06
N LEU A 721 -5.94 21.62 -24.82
CA LEU A 721 -5.02 21.47 -23.68
C LEU A 721 -3.54 21.58 -24.10
N GLY A 722 -3.25 21.75 -25.39
CA GLY A 722 -1.90 21.60 -25.94
C GLY A 722 -1.31 20.20 -25.71
N PHE A 723 -2.16 19.19 -25.50
CA PHE A 723 -1.71 17.86 -25.08
C PHE A 723 -1.56 16.93 -26.28
N THR A 724 -0.41 16.25 -26.36
CA THR A 724 -0.23 15.08 -27.23
C THR A 724 0.44 13.97 -26.43
N GLY A 725 -0.14 12.79 -26.38
CA GLY A 725 0.42 11.62 -25.69
C GLY A 725 0.50 10.43 -26.64
N VAL A 726 1.63 9.74 -26.69
CA VAL A 726 1.84 8.55 -27.53
C VAL A 726 2.64 7.50 -26.78
N ASN A 727 2.11 6.29 -26.77
CA ASN A 727 2.77 5.07 -26.33
C ASN A 727 3.23 4.30 -27.57
N PHE A 728 4.54 4.23 -27.77
CA PHE A 728 5.17 3.44 -28.83
C PHE A 728 5.55 2.07 -28.27
N TRP A 729 4.88 1.01 -28.73
CA TRP A 729 5.16 -0.36 -28.29
C TRP A 729 6.41 -0.94 -28.95
N PHE A 730 6.70 -0.54 -30.19
CA PHE A 730 7.85 -1.00 -30.99
C PHE A 730 8.70 0.13 -31.62
N GLY A 731 8.22 1.38 -31.59
CA GLY A 731 8.77 2.52 -32.35
C GLY A 731 7.84 2.90 -33.52
N GLY A 732 8.24 3.82 -34.38
CA GLY A 732 7.47 4.24 -35.57
C GLY A 732 6.99 5.69 -35.51
N THR A 733 6.00 6.03 -36.35
CA THR A 733 5.49 7.41 -36.50
C THR A 733 4.00 7.49 -36.18
N VAL A 734 3.61 8.44 -35.34
CA VAL A 734 2.22 8.76 -34.98
C VAL A 734 2.03 10.26 -35.02
N GLY A 735 1.21 10.74 -35.95
CA GLY A 735 1.03 12.18 -36.19
C GLY A 735 2.37 12.86 -36.49
N ALA A 736 2.73 13.87 -35.70
CA ALA A 736 3.99 14.61 -35.84
C ALA A 736 5.18 13.97 -35.09
N LEU A 737 5.01 12.82 -34.42
CA LEU A 737 6.03 12.19 -33.60
C LEU A 737 6.58 10.94 -34.26
N THR A 738 7.90 10.81 -34.28
CA THR A 738 8.61 9.59 -34.72
C THR A 738 9.57 9.15 -33.61
N ALA A 739 9.45 7.90 -33.16
CA ALA A 739 10.35 7.30 -32.19
C ALA A 739 11.12 6.14 -32.83
N SER A 740 12.43 6.03 -32.56
CA SER A 740 13.26 4.93 -33.08
C SER A 740 12.93 3.57 -32.44
N ASP A 741 12.37 3.58 -31.24
CA ASP A 741 12.29 2.45 -30.33
C ASP A 741 11.06 2.55 -29.43
N PRO A 742 10.70 1.47 -28.69
CA PRO A 742 9.65 1.53 -27.68
C PRO A 742 9.91 2.63 -26.63
N CYS A 743 8.93 3.51 -26.44
CA CYS A 743 8.97 4.58 -25.45
C CYS A 743 7.57 5.14 -25.18
N CYS A 744 7.43 5.91 -24.11
CA CYS A 744 6.25 6.75 -23.90
C CYS A 744 6.65 8.22 -24.08
N VAL A 745 5.82 8.97 -24.80
CA VAL A 745 5.98 10.40 -25.05
C VAL A 745 4.72 11.13 -24.62
N MET A 746 4.90 12.23 -23.90
CA MET A 746 3.86 13.21 -23.60
C MET A 746 4.40 14.61 -23.91
N ILE A 747 3.64 15.41 -24.65
CA ILE A 747 3.94 16.82 -24.94
C ILE A 747 2.82 17.67 -24.37
N GLY A 748 3.19 18.72 -23.65
CA GLY A 748 2.31 19.81 -23.24
C GLY A 748 2.79 21.13 -23.82
N GLU A 749 2.13 21.60 -24.88
CA GLU A 749 2.29 22.95 -25.41
C GLU A 749 1.57 23.96 -24.49
N ARG A 750 2.20 25.11 -24.28
CA ARG A 750 1.73 26.18 -23.40
C ARG A 750 1.44 27.43 -24.21
N SER A 751 0.50 28.23 -23.71
CA SER A 751 0.09 29.49 -24.35
C SER A 751 1.18 30.55 -24.39
N ASP A 752 2.27 30.39 -23.62
CA ASP A 752 3.43 31.28 -23.61
C ASP A 752 4.43 30.99 -24.75
N GLY A 753 4.09 30.09 -25.68
CA GLY A 753 4.95 29.69 -26.78
C GLY A 753 6.05 28.71 -26.37
N THR A 754 5.96 28.09 -25.19
CA THR A 754 6.85 27.01 -24.77
C THR A 754 6.15 25.65 -24.82
N ALA A 755 6.92 24.56 -24.81
CA ALA A 755 6.40 23.22 -24.64
C ALA A 755 7.27 22.40 -23.70
N VAL A 756 6.65 21.48 -22.97
CA VAL A 756 7.34 20.45 -22.19
C VAL A 756 7.15 19.11 -22.89
N ILE A 757 8.26 18.48 -23.25
CA ILE A 757 8.32 17.11 -23.76
C ILE A 757 8.77 16.20 -22.62
N CYS A 758 7.99 15.18 -22.34
CA CYS A 758 8.23 14.14 -21.36
C CYS A 758 8.40 12.81 -22.10
N VAL A 759 9.57 12.18 -21.93
CA VAL A 759 9.90 10.89 -22.57
C VAL A 759 10.31 9.89 -21.51
N SER A 760 9.86 8.65 -21.60
CA SER A 760 10.34 7.57 -20.74
C SER A 760 10.56 6.27 -21.50
N ASP A 761 11.31 5.37 -20.87
CA ASP A 761 11.48 3.97 -21.27
C ASP A 761 10.74 3.05 -20.27
N PRO A 762 9.45 2.73 -20.51
CA PRO A 762 8.70 1.80 -19.67
C PRO A 762 9.33 0.39 -19.58
N MET A 763 10.06 -0.04 -20.63
CA MET A 763 10.69 -1.36 -20.67
C MET A 763 11.92 -1.46 -19.77
N ARG A 764 12.55 -0.33 -19.42
CA ARG A 764 13.83 -0.25 -18.69
C ARG A 764 14.95 -1.04 -19.41
N MET A 765 15.00 -0.93 -20.73
CA MET A 765 15.89 -1.71 -21.60
C MET A 765 16.57 -0.91 -22.70
N ARG A 766 16.24 0.38 -22.88
CA ARG A 766 16.78 1.18 -23.98
C ARG A 766 18.18 1.70 -23.62
N THR A 767 19.16 1.34 -24.44
CA THR A 767 20.53 1.89 -24.39
C THR A 767 20.68 3.20 -25.15
N GLY A 768 19.66 3.56 -25.93
CA GLY A 768 19.53 4.80 -26.67
C GLY A 768 18.11 4.92 -27.22
N LEU A 769 17.69 6.14 -27.51
CA LEU A 769 16.39 6.44 -28.11
C LEU A 769 16.50 7.73 -28.91
N THR A 770 15.95 7.78 -30.12
CA THR A 770 15.76 9.03 -30.86
C THR A 770 14.28 9.34 -30.98
N LEU A 771 13.91 10.56 -30.60
CA LEU A 771 12.57 11.11 -30.78
C LEU A 771 12.66 12.31 -31.72
N THR A 772 11.89 12.29 -32.81
CA THR A 772 11.68 13.44 -33.68
C THR A 772 10.25 13.95 -33.51
N TRP A 773 10.12 15.26 -33.31
CA TRP A 773 8.85 15.98 -33.31
C TRP A 773 8.86 16.96 -34.49
N ASN A 774 8.01 16.69 -35.48
CA ASN A 774 7.84 17.51 -36.68
C ASN A 774 7.03 18.78 -36.37
N ARG A 775 7.64 19.65 -35.55
CA ARG A 775 7.14 20.95 -35.13
C ARG A 775 8.31 21.91 -35.07
N ALA A 776 8.10 23.14 -35.58
CA ALA A 776 9.11 24.18 -35.47
C ALA A 776 9.44 24.48 -34.00
N VAL A 777 10.72 24.39 -33.66
CA VAL A 777 11.26 24.67 -32.32
C VAL A 777 12.44 25.61 -32.51
N ALA A 778 12.41 26.75 -31.83
CA ALA A 778 13.46 27.75 -31.90
C ALA A 778 14.69 27.32 -31.07
N GLU A 779 14.46 26.92 -29.81
CA GLU A 779 15.53 26.54 -28.89
C GLU A 779 15.07 25.52 -27.83
N VAL A 780 16.03 24.75 -27.31
CA VAL A 780 15.86 23.93 -26.10
C VAL A 780 16.29 24.75 -24.89
N THR A 781 15.36 25.06 -23.99
CA THR A 781 15.60 25.91 -22.81
C THR A 781 16.05 25.11 -21.59
N SER A 782 15.68 23.83 -21.52
CA SER A 782 16.17 22.90 -20.50
C SER A 782 16.07 21.45 -20.99
N LYS A 783 16.95 20.57 -20.53
CA LYS A 783 16.92 19.14 -20.85
C LYS A 783 17.44 18.29 -19.69
N ALA A 784 16.91 17.08 -19.54
CA ALA A 784 17.46 16.08 -18.65
C ALA A 784 18.89 15.68 -19.09
N SER A 785 19.72 15.24 -18.13
CA SER A 785 21.10 14.78 -18.38
C SER A 785 21.17 13.58 -19.32
N SER A 786 20.09 12.78 -19.42
CA SER A 786 19.98 11.67 -20.35
C SER A 786 19.93 12.08 -21.82
N VAL A 787 19.62 13.35 -22.13
CA VAL A 787 19.54 13.87 -23.50
C VAL A 787 20.94 14.24 -23.97
N THR A 788 21.52 13.42 -24.83
CA THR A 788 22.90 13.57 -25.32
C THR A 788 23.01 14.54 -26.48
N SER A 789 21.97 14.65 -27.32
CA SER A 789 21.90 15.60 -28.42
C SER A 789 20.49 16.17 -28.60
N ALA A 790 20.41 17.42 -29.06
CA ALA A 790 19.16 18.06 -29.46
C ALA A 790 19.39 18.97 -30.66
N THR A 791 18.61 18.78 -31.72
CA THR A 791 18.66 19.59 -32.95
C THR A 791 17.32 20.27 -33.16
N THR A 792 17.32 21.60 -33.29
CA THR A 792 16.13 22.45 -33.45
C THR A 792 16.03 23.01 -34.88
N GLY A 793 14.97 23.75 -35.20
CA GLY A 793 14.69 24.28 -36.54
C GLY A 793 13.24 24.02 -36.94
N SER A 794 13.00 23.53 -38.16
CA SER A 794 11.66 23.14 -38.64
C SER A 794 11.09 21.90 -37.92
N SER A 795 11.95 21.11 -37.29
CA SER A 795 11.61 19.97 -36.45
C SER A 795 12.56 19.88 -35.27
N LEU A 796 12.13 19.29 -34.16
CA LEU A 796 12.99 18.95 -33.03
C LEU A 796 13.40 17.47 -33.11
N THR A 797 14.70 17.18 -33.03
CA THR A 797 15.20 15.82 -32.81
C THR A 797 15.96 15.75 -31.50
N LEU A 798 15.55 14.83 -30.62
CA LEU A 798 16.17 14.54 -29.33
C LEU A 798 16.80 13.15 -29.37
N THR A 799 18.06 13.05 -28.98
CA THR A 799 18.74 11.76 -28.77
C THR A 799 19.00 11.56 -27.28
N PHE A 800 18.57 10.42 -26.78
CA PHE A 800 18.76 9.97 -25.41
C PHE A 800 19.87 8.92 -25.37
N GLY A 801 20.71 8.98 -24.34
CA GLY A 801 21.70 7.95 -24.03
C GLY A 801 21.07 6.71 -23.38
N ASP A 802 21.84 6.01 -22.54
CA ASP A 802 21.36 4.82 -21.83
C ASP A 802 20.28 5.19 -20.79
N LEU A 803 19.10 4.60 -20.93
CA LEU A 803 17.93 4.83 -20.08
C LEU A 803 17.69 3.69 -19.07
N ARG A 804 18.46 2.59 -19.14
CA ARG A 804 18.21 1.37 -18.34
C ARG A 804 18.26 1.64 -16.82
N SER A 805 19.18 2.48 -16.38
CA SER A 805 19.36 2.83 -14.96
C SER A 805 18.32 3.83 -14.44
N LEU A 806 17.52 4.44 -15.31
CA LEU A 806 16.55 5.47 -14.94
C LEU A 806 15.21 4.89 -14.46
N ALA A 807 15.09 3.55 -14.38
CA ALA A 807 13.90 2.88 -13.86
C ALA A 807 12.57 3.32 -14.53
N GLY A 808 12.62 3.71 -15.81
CA GLY A 808 11.45 4.20 -16.54
C GLY A 808 10.92 5.56 -16.09
N VAL A 809 11.69 6.30 -15.28
CA VAL A 809 11.37 7.67 -14.86
C VAL A 809 11.34 8.60 -16.08
N THR A 810 10.42 9.57 -16.05
CA THR A 810 10.27 10.58 -17.11
C THR A 810 11.49 11.49 -17.22
N GLN A 811 12.00 11.62 -18.44
CA GLN A 811 13.00 12.60 -18.86
C GLN A 811 12.29 13.81 -19.45
N LYS A 812 12.50 14.99 -18.85
CA LYS A 812 11.82 16.24 -19.25
C LYS A 812 12.75 17.11 -20.09
N VAL A 813 12.19 17.70 -21.15
CA VAL A 813 12.81 18.70 -22.01
C VAL A 813 11.84 19.85 -22.16
N THR A 814 12.30 21.08 -21.92
CA THR A 814 11.51 22.29 -22.18
C THR A 814 12.09 23.01 -23.38
N VAL A 815 11.22 23.48 -24.27
CA VAL A 815 11.60 24.14 -25.52
C VAL A 815 10.79 25.41 -25.73
N ARG A 816 11.32 26.33 -26.53
CA ARG A 816 10.57 27.46 -27.10
C ARG A 816 10.16 27.11 -28.53
N LEU A 817 8.87 27.26 -28.84
CA LEU A 817 8.31 26.98 -30.14
C LEU A 817 8.72 28.06 -31.15
N GLY A 818 8.86 27.65 -32.41
CA GLY A 818 9.20 28.49 -33.55
C GLY A 818 8.01 28.86 -34.42
#